data_AF-A0A135LZX6-F1
#
_entry.id   AF-A0A135LZX6-F1
#
_cell.length_a   1.000
_cell.length_b   1.000
_cell.length_c   1.000
_cell.angle_alpha   90.00
_cell.angle_beta   90.00
_cell.angle_gamma   90.00
#
_symmetry.space_group_name_H-M   'P 1'
#
loop_
_entity.id
_entity.type
_entity.pdbx_description
1 polymer ?
#
loop_
_entity_poly.entity_id
_entity_poly.type
_entity_poly.pdbx_seq_one_letter_code
_entity_poly.pdbx_strand_id
1 'polypeptide(L)'
;MSTFRKFGAALSDSSLQNFTCELTSCAELIEREANTMMHERNEEEAEANSRFRNVSTRFFSSTSSQQANQQRFMTRQRVLDFCCEYDYMVPWKQVCKAGSTDLFLKCPHYKAWRDRTERSPLVYTAKLGAGKSVMLASIVDDLHLHVACQDTTVAFFFARYDVAETLKARTAIGSLVRQFLSQVVDLRQACQVLEATSHRIPFERMLGLLQSVLKPDFKAFVVVDGLDEMSTDERELFLRDLYNLKASFQLSICLSFRQEPNTSLNIGPASRFNAKIVPIPPNTSEIETFITEELERRLESRRLEIRDPILPLEIRDSLVEGSQGMFLWVVLQIESLCAMQTDAEIRHALNDLPKDLSETFSRTLQRANKPGNLYQKRILELITVAQRQLTTEELREALSVTPGDTNWNPSQLLNNIYSTLTCCGGLVVLDEEELTLHFVHNSVKQYLTTGLNNSADNMVDLVNAHRRMSDIIMTYLYRAEFTKQVSKQAIPEVSASLAMDKIICSTGHTLNDSSKLAMKLLRKKTPLKFNIAKPLANALNPWNTFERNDFLHNYAKTFWASHLASSLPLSSQITPLFERLCDGNVLLPIESDDVKRLFQRAVVTGSVELAAHLINACNANVNWKLDSNRRTALHLSVMHNFGNLTELLLNSENIDVGAMDVAYATPMRLAAKKGFPLIYLAAKCGQRSIIAQLIKQSQEERNHLVTMWNTIERAALEVRPEMIHLILDEDVVQQEHAEITKCLLESQRVPPQTVYGHESSRSSHSEALGRTVSPNAATLLHIAARLGWAWAMALANAIGDIDFNELDPHGLTPLLLAAKFGQKDVVRVLIHIPNVNLRATDPYGNTAVQLALQYGHRDIVTLLSGSLQS
;
A
#
# COMPACT_ATOMS: atom_id res chain seq x y z
N MET A 1 -37.54 44.09 55.75
CA MET A 1 -36.48 43.90 56.78
C MET A 1 -37.08 43.19 57.98
N SER A 2 -36.28 42.39 58.68
CA SER A 2 -36.48 41.95 60.08
C SER A 2 -36.83 40.47 60.38
N THR A 3 -36.72 39.54 59.44
CA THR A 3 -36.79 38.08 59.74
C THR A 3 -35.60 37.26 59.20
N PHE A 4 -34.64 37.87 58.51
CA PHE A 4 -33.39 37.21 58.09
C PHE A 4 -32.16 37.60 58.93
N ARG A 5 -32.31 38.50 59.91
CA ARG A 5 -31.22 38.88 60.83
C ARG A 5 -31.12 38.00 62.08
N LYS A 6 -31.93 36.93 62.18
CA LYS A 6 -31.93 35.99 63.33
C LYS A 6 -31.64 34.52 63.00
N PHE A 7 -31.39 34.15 61.74
CA PHE A 7 -30.98 32.77 61.43
C PHE A 7 -29.46 32.57 61.37
N GLY A 8 -28.68 33.66 61.36
CA GLY A 8 -27.21 33.64 61.35
C GLY A 8 -26.53 33.47 62.72
N ALA A 9 -27.29 33.18 63.78
CA ALA A 9 -26.74 32.96 65.13
C ALA A 9 -27.34 31.73 65.83
N ALA A 10 -28.05 30.86 65.11
CA ALA A 10 -28.68 29.65 65.64
C ALA A 10 -28.29 28.37 64.85
N LEU A 11 -27.25 28.43 64.02
CA LEU A 11 -26.47 27.25 63.66
C LEU A 11 -25.26 27.22 64.59
N SER A 12 -25.57 27.11 65.88
CA SER A 12 -24.63 26.66 66.90
C SER A 12 -24.00 25.36 66.44
N ASP A 13 -22.77 25.13 66.90
CA ASP A 13 -21.97 23.91 66.72
C ASP A 13 -22.79 22.61 66.63
N SER A 14 -23.95 22.50 67.29
CA SER A 14 -24.83 21.32 67.23
C SER A 14 -25.29 20.89 65.84
N SER A 15 -25.49 21.77 64.84
CA SER A 15 -25.89 21.31 63.50
C SER A 15 -24.71 20.78 62.68
N LEU A 16 -23.53 21.38 62.88
CA LEU A 16 -22.29 20.96 62.23
C LEU A 16 -21.70 19.74 62.93
N GLN A 17 -21.84 19.67 64.27
CA GLN A 17 -21.60 18.49 65.11
C GLN A 17 -22.58 17.37 64.78
N ASN A 18 -23.87 17.66 64.57
CA ASN A 18 -24.82 16.64 64.10
C ASN A 18 -24.46 16.18 62.69
N PHE A 19 -24.07 17.06 61.77
CA PHE A 19 -23.60 16.64 60.44
C PHE A 19 -22.30 15.84 60.50
N THR A 20 -21.35 16.19 61.39
CA THR A 20 -20.14 15.37 61.60
C THR A 20 -20.45 14.08 62.33
N CYS A 21 -21.38 14.04 63.29
CA CYS A 21 -21.83 12.82 63.97
C CYS A 21 -22.61 11.91 63.02
N GLU A 22 -23.43 12.48 62.12
CA GLU A 22 -24.10 11.75 61.04
C GLU A 22 -23.08 11.24 60.02
N LEU A 23 -22.07 12.04 59.63
CA LEU A 23 -20.97 11.58 58.77
C LEU A 23 -20.09 10.52 59.44
N THR A 24 -19.84 10.63 60.75
CA THR A 24 -19.06 9.64 61.52
C THR A 24 -19.88 8.37 61.71
N SER A 25 -21.18 8.48 61.99
CA SER A 25 -22.10 7.35 62.04
C SER A 25 -22.29 6.69 60.68
N CYS A 26 -22.31 7.47 59.58
CA CYS A 26 -22.33 6.93 58.22
C CYS A 26 -21.00 6.26 57.90
N ALA A 27 -19.85 6.81 58.32
CA ALA A 27 -18.55 6.20 58.15
C ALA A 27 -18.41 4.90 58.95
N GLU A 28 -18.90 4.86 60.20
CA GLU A 28 -18.95 3.65 61.03
C GLU A 28 -19.93 2.60 60.49
N LEU A 29 -21.06 3.03 59.91
CA LEU A 29 -21.99 2.14 59.20
C LEU A 29 -21.35 1.59 57.93
N ILE A 30 -20.69 2.42 57.13
CA ILE A 30 -19.97 2.00 55.93
C ILE A 30 -18.80 1.09 56.31
N GLU A 31 -18.10 1.34 57.41
CA GLU A 31 -17.00 0.50 57.89
C GLU A 31 -17.52 -0.83 58.45
N ARG A 32 -18.64 -0.84 59.20
CA ARG A 32 -19.32 -2.07 59.62
C ARG A 32 -19.84 -2.84 58.43
N GLU A 33 -20.52 -2.20 57.50
CA GLU A 33 -21.10 -2.84 56.33
C GLU A 33 -20.00 -3.32 55.36
N ALA A 34 -18.90 -2.58 55.23
CA ALA A 34 -17.71 -3.04 54.51
C ALA A 34 -17.00 -4.19 55.21
N ASN A 35 -16.91 -4.21 56.55
CA ASN A 35 -16.35 -5.33 57.30
C ASN A 35 -17.27 -6.55 57.29
N THR A 36 -18.59 -6.35 57.26
CA THR A 36 -19.59 -7.42 57.15
C THR A 36 -19.58 -7.99 55.74
N MET A 37 -19.52 -7.13 54.71
CA MET A 37 -19.29 -7.54 53.32
C MET A 37 -17.91 -8.17 53.11
N MET A 38 -16.85 -7.76 53.83
CA MET A 38 -15.56 -8.43 53.80
C MET A 38 -15.61 -9.78 54.52
N HIS A 39 -16.36 -9.92 55.61
CA HIS A 39 -16.55 -11.21 56.28
C HIS A 39 -17.41 -12.17 55.46
N GLU A 40 -18.51 -11.69 54.87
CA GLU A 40 -19.35 -12.44 53.93
C GLU A 40 -18.56 -12.78 52.66
N ARG A 41 -17.77 -11.86 52.12
CA ARG A 41 -16.88 -12.14 50.99
C ARG A 41 -15.75 -13.09 51.36
N ASN A 42 -15.20 -13.04 52.58
CA ASN A 42 -14.18 -13.99 53.05
C ASN A 42 -14.78 -15.36 53.35
N GLU A 43 -16.03 -15.43 53.83
CA GLU A 43 -16.76 -16.69 54.00
C GLU A 43 -17.20 -17.26 52.66
N GLU A 44 -17.72 -16.46 51.73
CA GLU A 44 -17.99 -16.85 50.35
C GLU A 44 -16.71 -17.22 49.60
N GLU A 45 -15.58 -16.57 49.87
CA GLU A 45 -14.28 -16.90 49.29
C GLU A 45 -13.65 -18.12 49.99
N ALA A 46 -13.93 -18.38 51.27
CA ALA A 46 -13.55 -19.62 51.96
C ALA A 46 -14.45 -20.79 51.56
N GLU A 47 -15.73 -20.56 51.30
CA GLU A 47 -16.69 -21.53 50.78
C GLU A 47 -16.44 -21.78 49.29
N ALA A 48 -16.13 -20.75 48.51
CA ALA A 48 -15.65 -20.85 47.15
C ALA A 48 -14.27 -21.50 47.10
N ASN A 49 -13.35 -21.24 48.04
CA ASN A 49 -12.06 -21.93 48.11
C ASN A 49 -12.19 -23.37 48.64
N SER A 50 -13.18 -23.70 49.47
CA SER A 50 -13.45 -25.08 49.89
C SER A 50 -14.19 -25.86 48.79
N ARG A 51 -15.10 -25.21 48.05
CA ARG A 51 -15.71 -25.73 46.81
C ARG A 51 -14.66 -25.81 45.71
N PHE A 52 -13.73 -24.87 45.59
CA PHE A 52 -12.61 -24.89 44.65
C PHE A 52 -11.55 -25.88 45.08
N ARG A 53 -11.37 -26.19 46.39
CA ARG A 53 -10.55 -27.30 46.88
C ARG A 53 -11.23 -28.64 46.67
N ASN A 54 -12.56 -28.76 46.80
CA ASN A 54 -13.31 -29.99 46.51
C ASN A 54 -13.44 -30.25 44.99
N VAL A 55 -13.65 -29.18 44.20
CA VAL A 55 -13.58 -29.17 42.74
C VAL A 55 -12.14 -29.40 42.32
N SER A 56 -11.14 -28.80 42.97
CA SER A 56 -9.71 -29.08 42.76
C SER A 56 -9.37 -30.52 43.10
N THR A 57 -9.81 -31.11 44.21
CA THR A 57 -9.52 -32.52 44.52
C THR A 57 -10.23 -33.48 43.57
N ARG A 58 -11.41 -33.10 43.03
CA ARG A 58 -12.06 -33.81 41.90
C ARG A 58 -11.40 -33.53 40.53
N PHE A 59 -10.82 -32.35 40.32
CA PHE A 59 -10.02 -31.94 39.14
C PHE A 59 -8.63 -32.61 39.15
N PHE A 60 -8.03 -32.80 40.33
CA PHE A 60 -6.72 -33.40 40.56
C PHE A 60 -6.79 -34.93 40.57
N SER A 61 -7.95 -35.54 40.90
CA SER A 61 -8.19 -36.97 40.66
C SER A 61 -8.55 -37.30 39.20
N SER A 62 -8.75 -36.29 38.34
CA SER A 62 -9.10 -36.43 36.92
C SER A 62 -8.16 -35.66 35.98
N THR A 63 -6.93 -35.40 36.42
CA THR A 63 -5.92 -34.67 35.63
C THR A 63 -5.59 -35.40 34.32
N SER A 64 -5.57 -36.73 34.31
CA SER A 64 -5.28 -37.51 33.08
C SER A 64 -6.39 -37.42 32.03
N SER A 65 -7.67 -37.36 32.42
CA SER A 65 -8.78 -37.25 31.46
C SER A 65 -8.97 -35.82 30.94
N GLN A 66 -8.72 -34.82 31.79
CA GLN A 66 -8.69 -33.41 31.35
C GLN A 66 -7.50 -33.10 30.46
N GLN A 67 -6.30 -33.59 30.77
CA GLN A 67 -5.13 -33.48 29.89
C GLN A 67 -5.39 -34.18 28.54
N ALA A 68 -5.98 -35.38 28.56
CA ALA A 68 -6.36 -36.07 27.32
C ALA A 68 -7.42 -35.30 26.51
N ASN A 69 -8.40 -34.67 27.16
CA ASN A 69 -9.41 -33.85 26.49
C ASN A 69 -8.86 -32.52 25.98
N GLN A 70 -7.98 -31.85 26.73
CA GLN A 70 -7.26 -30.66 26.28
C GLN A 70 -6.35 -30.99 25.11
N GLN A 71 -5.62 -32.10 25.17
CA GLN A 71 -4.77 -32.55 24.07
C GLN A 71 -5.61 -32.89 22.83
N ARG A 72 -6.77 -33.55 22.99
CA ARG A 72 -7.73 -33.78 21.89
C ARG A 72 -8.26 -32.47 21.30
N PHE A 73 -8.59 -31.50 22.14
CA PHE A 73 -9.06 -30.18 21.69
C PHE A 73 -7.96 -29.45 20.90
N MET A 74 -6.73 -29.40 21.43
CA MET A 74 -5.58 -28.79 20.77
C MET A 74 -5.25 -29.50 19.44
N THR A 75 -5.26 -30.83 19.41
CA THR A 75 -5.08 -31.60 18.17
C THR A 75 -6.18 -31.29 17.16
N ARG A 76 -7.44 -31.26 17.59
CA ARG A 76 -8.58 -30.93 16.74
C ARG A 76 -8.45 -29.52 16.17
N GLN A 77 -8.16 -28.53 17.01
CA GLN A 77 -7.98 -27.15 16.59
C GLN A 77 -6.81 -27.01 15.61
N ARG A 78 -5.66 -27.64 15.89
CA ARG A 78 -4.50 -27.66 14.97
C ARG A 78 -4.85 -28.24 13.59
N VAL A 79 -5.65 -29.31 13.52
CA VAL A 79 -6.10 -29.89 12.24
C VAL A 79 -7.03 -28.93 11.51
N LEU A 80 -7.98 -28.32 12.23
CA LEU A 80 -8.93 -27.39 11.64
C LEU A 80 -8.25 -26.10 11.17
N ASP A 81 -7.30 -25.57 11.94
CA ASP A 81 -6.53 -24.35 11.61
C ASP A 81 -5.60 -24.60 10.42
N PHE A 82 -5.01 -25.80 10.32
CA PHE A 82 -4.34 -26.22 9.09
C PHE A 82 -5.27 -26.15 7.87
N CYS A 83 -6.54 -26.51 8.01
CA CYS A 83 -7.50 -26.39 6.92
C CYS A 83 -7.80 -24.93 6.61
N CYS A 84 -8.17 -24.11 7.59
CA CYS A 84 -8.46 -22.68 7.40
C CYS A 84 -8.54 -21.98 8.75
N GLU A 85 -7.94 -20.79 8.88
CA GLU A 85 -8.09 -19.93 10.06
C GLU A 85 -9.20 -18.88 9.87
N TYR A 86 -9.57 -18.58 8.62
CA TYR A 86 -10.61 -17.62 8.28
C TYR A 86 -11.99 -17.99 8.86
N ASP A 87 -12.63 -17.02 9.51
CA ASP A 87 -14.00 -17.16 10.02
C ASP A 87 -15.04 -16.93 8.92
N TYR A 88 -15.51 -18.04 8.35
CA TYR A 88 -16.53 -18.04 7.31
C TYR A 88 -17.93 -17.63 7.80
N MET A 89 -18.17 -17.57 9.12
CA MET A 89 -19.47 -17.20 9.69
C MET A 89 -19.73 -15.70 9.58
N VAL A 90 -18.70 -14.88 9.68
CA VAL A 90 -18.81 -13.41 9.69
C VAL A 90 -19.46 -12.90 8.39
N PRO A 91 -18.96 -13.23 7.17
CA PRO A 91 -19.62 -12.83 5.92
C PRO A 91 -21.07 -13.29 5.82
N TRP A 92 -21.37 -14.51 6.25
CA TRP A 92 -22.73 -15.05 6.18
C TRP A 92 -23.70 -14.29 7.09
N LYS A 93 -23.30 -14.02 8.34
CA LYS A 93 -24.12 -13.22 9.28
C LYS A 93 -24.40 -11.82 8.73
N GLN A 94 -23.42 -11.19 8.12
CA GLN A 94 -23.59 -9.85 7.53
C GLN A 94 -24.58 -9.87 6.37
N VAL A 95 -24.53 -10.89 5.53
CA VAL A 95 -25.50 -11.06 4.45
C VAL A 95 -26.91 -11.34 5.00
N CYS A 96 -27.04 -12.15 6.05
CA CYS A 96 -28.34 -12.38 6.72
C CYS A 96 -28.90 -11.10 7.36
N LYS A 97 -28.04 -10.21 7.89
CA LYS A 97 -28.47 -8.90 8.40
C LYS A 97 -28.96 -7.96 7.29
N ALA A 98 -28.45 -8.10 6.08
CA ALA A 98 -28.88 -7.30 4.94
C ALA A 98 -30.30 -7.65 4.46
N GLY A 99 -30.79 -8.86 4.76
CA GLY A 99 -32.16 -9.28 4.52
C GLY A 99 -32.31 -10.80 4.42
N SER A 100 -33.54 -11.24 4.15
CA SER A 100 -33.91 -12.65 3.92
C SER A 100 -34.91 -12.76 2.77
N THR A 101 -34.96 -13.91 2.10
CA THR A 101 -35.91 -14.16 1.00
C THR A 101 -36.34 -15.62 0.97
N ASP A 102 -37.59 -15.88 0.60
CA ASP A 102 -38.14 -17.21 0.38
C ASP A 102 -38.30 -17.54 -1.12
N LEU A 103 -37.76 -16.70 -2.02
CA LEU A 103 -37.92 -16.85 -3.47
C LEU A 103 -37.46 -18.23 -3.97
N PHE A 104 -36.38 -18.75 -3.38
CA PHE A 104 -35.81 -20.03 -3.73
C PHE A 104 -36.77 -21.20 -3.46
N LEU A 105 -37.69 -21.07 -2.49
CA LEU A 105 -38.72 -22.06 -2.19
C LEU A 105 -39.80 -22.15 -3.28
N LYS A 106 -39.90 -21.17 -4.18
CA LYS A 106 -40.79 -21.24 -5.35
C LYS A 106 -40.10 -21.92 -6.55
N CYS A 107 -38.78 -22.08 -6.52
CA CYS A 107 -38.00 -22.66 -7.60
C CYS A 107 -38.09 -24.20 -7.62
N PRO A 108 -38.61 -24.83 -8.69
CA PRO A 108 -38.67 -26.30 -8.78
C PRO A 108 -37.27 -26.95 -8.78
N HIS A 109 -36.28 -26.29 -9.38
CA HIS A 109 -34.91 -26.79 -9.44
C HIS A 109 -34.23 -26.82 -8.07
N TYR A 110 -34.51 -25.82 -7.23
CA TYR A 110 -34.05 -25.82 -5.85
C TYR A 110 -34.63 -26.98 -5.07
N LYS A 111 -35.96 -27.19 -5.12
CA LYS A 111 -36.61 -28.32 -4.43
C LYS A 111 -36.03 -29.66 -4.88
N ALA A 112 -35.90 -29.87 -6.19
CA ALA A 112 -35.34 -31.09 -6.74
C ALA A 112 -33.90 -31.35 -6.28
N TRP A 113 -33.08 -30.29 -6.21
CA TRP A 113 -31.70 -30.33 -5.74
C TRP A 113 -31.59 -30.58 -4.22
N ARG A 114 -32.40 -29.88 -3.41
CA ARG A 114 -32.47 -30.03 -1.95
C ARG A 114 -32.89 -31.45 -1.57
N ASP A 115 -33.93 -31.95 -2.23
CA ASP A 115 -34.47 -33.30 -2.01
C ASP A 115 -33.61 -34.39 -2.70
N ARG A 116 -32.49 -34.01 -3.33
CA ARG A 116 -31.49 -34.87 -4.01
C ARG A 116 -32.06 -35.77 -5.13
N THR A 117 -33.23 -35.42 -5.66
CA THR A 117 -33.80 -36.03 -6.87
C THR A 117 -32.99 -35.64 -8.12
N GLU A 118 -32.39 -34.45 -8.11
CA GLU A 118 -31.48 -33.97 -9.15
C GLU A 118 -30.05 -33.83 -8.58
N ARG A 119 -29.06 -34.42 -9.24
CA ARG A 119 -27.64 -34.45 -8.77
C ARG A 119 -26.74 -33.39 -9.42
N SER A 120 -27.26 -32.67 -10.41
CA SER A 120 -26.54 -31.58 -11.08
C SER A 120 -26.27 -30.45 -10.08
N PRO A 121 -25.08 -29.83 -10.12
CA PRO A 121 -24.83 -28.60 -9.39
C PRO A 121 -25.83 -27.51 -9.81
N LEU A 122 -26.30 -26.71 -8.86
CA LEU A 122 -27.19 -25.58 -9.10
C LEU A 122 -26.37 -24.29 -9.16
N VAL A 123 -26.53 -23.46 -10.18
CA VAL A 123 -25.82 -22.18 -10.32
C VAL A 123 -26.81 -21.05 -10.47
N TYR A 124 -26.86 -20.14 -9.51
CA TYR A 124 -27.68 -18.94 -9.59
C TYR A 124 -26.96 -17.80 -10.30
N THR A 125 -27.63 -17.20 -11.29
CA THR A 125 -27.15 -16.00 -11.97
C THR A 125 -28.09 -14.83 -11.79
N ALA A 126 -27.54 -13.63 -11.63
CA ALA A 126 -28.34 -12.42 -11.58
C ALA A 126 -27.52 -11.17 -11.89
N LYS A 127 -28.23 -10.09 -12.19
CA LYS A 127 -27.67 -8.74 -12.30
C LYS A 127 -27.09 -8.26 -10.97
N LEU A 128 -26.37 -7.15 -11.03
CA LEU A 128 -25.82 -6.46 -9.87
C LEU A 128 -26.94 -6.00 -8.92
N GLY A 129 -26.77 -6.20 -7.62
CA GLY A 129 -27.76 -5.73 -6.62
C GLY A 129 -29.09 -6.48 -6.59
N ALA A 130 -29.23 -7.62 -7.28
CA ALA A 130 -30.47 -8.40 -7.35
C ALA A 130 -30.71 -9.33 -6.14
N GLY A 131 -29.87 -9.30 -5.10
CA GLY A 131 -30.05 -10.11 -3.88
C GLY A 131 -29.49 -11.54 -3.94
N LYS A 132 -28.50 -11.83 -4.81
CA LYS A 132 -27.87 -13.17 -4.92
C LYS A 132 -27.36 -13.69 -3.58
N SER A 133 -26.54 -12.91 -2.89
CA SER A 133 -25.95 -13.30 -1.62
C SER A 133 -27.02 -13.56 -0.56
N VAL A 134 -28.03 -12.68 -0.48
CA VAL A 134 -29.18 -12.83 0.44
C VAL A 134 -29.96 -14.14 0.15
N MET A 135 -30.16 -14.47 -1.13
CA MET A 135 -30.80 -15.72 -1.53
C MET A 135 -29.96 -16.94 -1.12
N LEU A 136 -28.65 -16.93 -1.34
CA LEU A 136 -27.77 -18.03 -0.93
C LEU A 136 -27.67 -18.17 0.60
N ALA A 137 -27.64 -17.05 1.33
CA ALA A 137 -27.65 -17.07 2.79
C ALA A 137 -28.96 -17.66 3.34
N SER A 138 -30.10 -17.29 2.76
CA SER A 138 -31.41 -17.86 3.12
C SER A 138 -31.51 -19.36 2.76
N ILE A 139 -30.88 -19.78 1.66
CA ILE A 139 -30.73 -21.21 1.31
C ILE A 139 -29.94 -21.96 2.38
N VAL A 140 -28.85 -21.37 2.90
CA VAL A 140 -28.07 -21.98 3.98
C VAL A 140 -28.93 -22.19 5.22
N ASP A 141 -29.75 -21.21 5.61
CA ASP A 141 -30.69 -21.35 6.74
C ASP A 141 -31.72 -22.47 6.51
N ASP A 142 -32.38 -22.51 5.34
CA ASP A 142 -33.32 -23.58 5.01
C ASP A 142 -32.65 -24.96 5.04
N LEU A 143 -31.41 -25.07 4.55
CA LEU A 143 -30.68 -26.33 4.56
C LEU A 143 -30.35 -26.78 5.98
N HIS A 144 -29.94 -25.89 6.88
CA HIS A 144 -29.71 -26.24 8.29
C HIS A 144 -30.99 -26.75 8.96
N LEU A 145 -32.14 -26.13 8.66
CA LEU A 145 -33.44 -26.59 9.14
C LEU A 145 -33.82 -27.95 8.53
N HIS A 146 -33.54 -28.16 7.24
CA HIS A 146 -33.85 -29.40 6.52
C HIS A 146 -33.02 -30.59 7.02
N VAL A 147 -31.75 -30.38 7.36
CA VAL A 147 -30.84 -31.46 7.79
C VAL A 147 -30.79 -31.67 9.31
N ALA A 148 -31.55 -30.91 10.11
CA ALA A 148 -31.49 -30.97 11.58
C ALA A 148 -31.63 -32.39 12.18
N CYS A 149 -32.29 -33.31 11.46
CA CYS A 149 -32.49 -34.71 11.84
C CYS A 149 -31.74 -35.72 10.94
N GLN A 150 -30.85 -35.28 10.05
CA GLN A 150 -30.14 -36.11 9.08
C GLN A 150 -28.62 -36.06 9.31
N ASP A 151 -27.91 -37.16 9.02
CA ASP A 151 -26.44 -37.21 9.01
C ASP A 151 -25.90 -36.56 7.71
N THR A 152 -26.10 -35.24 7.58
CA THR A 152 -25.70 -34.46 6.40
C THR A 152 -25.15 -33.11 6.85
N THR A 153 -23.95 -32.79 6.38
CA THR A 153 -23.30 -31.51 6.72
C THR A 153 -23.76 -30.41 5.75
N VAL A 154 -24.00 -29.20 6.27
CA VAL A 154 -24.14 -27.99 5.44
C VAL A 154 -22.84 -27.22 5.56
N ALA A 155 -22.14 -27.05 4.43
CA ALA A 155 -20.94 -26.24 4.36
C ALA A 155 -21.17 -25.07 3.41
N PHE A 156 -20.64 -23.90 3.75
CA PHE A 156 -20.82 -22.71 2.93
C PHE A 156 -19.61 -21.78 2.95
N PHE A 157 -19.50 -20.94 1.93
CA PHE A 157 -18.44 -19.96 1.82
C PHE A 157 -18.92 -18.74 1.04
N PHE A 158 -18.67 -17.54 1.55
CA PHE A 158 -19.03 -16.28 0.90
C PHE A 158 -17.74 -15.53 0.59
N ALA A 159 -17.38 -15.47 -0.69
CA ALA A 159 -16.25 -14.68 -1.14
C ALA A 159 -16.57 -13.19 -1.02
N ARG A 160 -15.54 -12.40 -0.72
CA ARG A 160 -15.64 -10.97 -0.46
C ARG A 160 -14.50 -10.21 -1.12
N TYR A 161 -14.86 -9.33 -2.05
CA TYR A 161 -13.93 -8.51 -2.83
C TYR A 161 -13.04 -7.61 -1.96
N ASP A 162 -13.52 -7.26 -0.77
CA ASP A 162 -12.84 -6.38 0.18
C ASP A 162 -11.99 -7.15 1.20
N VAL A 163 -11.97 -8.49 1.16
CA VAL A 163 -11.15 -9.35 2.01
C VAL A 163 -10.31 -10.30 1.13
N ALA A 164 -9.04 -9.93 0.92
CA ALA A 164 -8.14 -10.63 -0.02
C ALA A 164 -7.98 -12.13 0.25
N GLU A 165 -8.01 -12.54 1.53
CA GLU A 165 -7.92 -13.96 1.93
C GLU A 165 -9.07 -14.79 1.35
N THR A 166 -10.28 -14.21 1.22
CA THR A 166 -11.46 -14.92 0.72
C THR A 166 -11.44 -15.17 -0.78
N LEU A 167 -10.64 -14.40 -1.51
CA LEU A 167 -10.50 -14.50 -2.96
C LEU A 167 -9.54 -15.62 -3.39
N LYS A 168 -8.95 -16.32 -2.42
CA LYS A 168 -8.01 -17.43 -2.63
C LYS A 168 -8.72 -18.76 -2.63
N ALA A 169 -8.45 -19.58 -3.66
CA ALA A 169 -8.99 -20.93 -3.78
C ALA A 169 -8.64 -21.79 -2.56
N ARG A 170 -7.41 -21.63 -2.05
CA ARG A 170 -6.90 -22.32 -0.88
C ARG A 170 -7.75 -22.06 0.37
N THR A 171 -8.15 -20.82 0.61
CA THR A 171 -8.97 -20.42 1.75
C THR A 171 -10.39 -20.95 1.61
N ALA A 172 -11.00 -20.77 0.42
CA ALA A 172 -12.35 -21.24 0.16
C ALA A 172 -12.49 -22.76 0.33
N ILE A 173 -11.61 -23.55 -0.31
CA ILE A 173 -11.59 -25.02 -0.13
C ILE A 173 -11.25 -25.39 1.31
N GLY A 174 -10.26 -24.72 1.90
CA GLY A 174 -9.86 -24.93 3.29
C GLY A 174 -11.02 -24.77 4.27
N SER A 175 -11.84 -23.73 4.08
CA SER A 175 -13.03 -23.47 4.89
C SER A 175 -14.08 -24.57 4.75
N LEU A 176 -14.35 -25.02 3.52
CA LEU A 176 -15.28 -26.14 3.30
C LEU A 176 -14.78 -27.43 3.95
N VAL A 177 -13.49 -27.74 3.81
CA VAL A 177 -12.84 -28.90 4.45
C VAL A 177 -12.91 -28.79 5.97
N ARG A 178 -12.64 -27.61 6.54
CA ARG A 178 -12.77 -27.33 7.97
C ARG A 178 -14.18 -27.61 8.46
N GLN A 179 -15.20 -27.18 7.70
CA GLN A 179 -16.60 -27.43 8.02
C GLN A 179 -16.96 -28.93 7.97
N PHE A 180 -16.48 -29.68 6.97
CA PHE A 180 -16.67 -31.14 6.93
C PHE A 180 -16.03 -31.85 8.13
N LEU A 181 -14.82 -31.44 8.53
CA LEU A 181 -14.11 -32.02 9.67
C LEU A 181 -14.66 -31.55 11.03
N SER A 182 -15.34 -30.40 11.08
CA SER A 182 -15.90 -29.85 12.31
C SER A 182 -16.92 -30.79 12.96
N GLN A 183 -17.60 -31.64 12.19
CA GLN A 183 -18.54 -32.63 12.70
C GLN A 183 -17.85 -33.86 13.32
N VAL A 184 -16.53 -34.05 13.11
CA VAL A 184 -15.80 -35.23 13.58
C VAL A 184 -15.22 -35.02 14.96
N VAL A 185 -15.72 -35.75 15.95
CA VAL A 185 -15.30 -35.63 17.36
C VAL A 185 -13.81 -35.96 17.59
N ASP A 186 -13.26 -36.95 16.88
CA ASP A 186 -11.87 -37.41 17.05
C ASP A 186 -11.05 -37.30 15.75
N LEU A 187 -10.15 -36.32 15.70
CA LEU A 187 -9.27 -36.05 14.54
C LEU A 187 -7.83 -36.56 14.74
N ARG A 188 -7.58 -37.47 15.70
CA ARG A 188 -6.21 -37.99 15.94
C ARG A 188 -5.59 -38.66 14.72
N GLN A 189 -6.38 -39.39 13.93
CA GLN A 189 -5.92 -40.01 12.69
C GLN A 189 -5.51 -38.96 11.64
N ALA A 190 -6.28 -37.87 11.51
CA ALA A 190 -5.92 -36.75 10.63
C ALA A 190 -4.60 -36.09 11.05
N CYS A 191 -4.33 -35.97 12.36
CA CYS A 191 -3.08 -35.40 12.85
C CYS A 191 -1.84 -36.23 12.42
N GLN A 192 -1.95 -37.56 12.40
CA GLN A 192 -0.86 -38.43 11.94
C GLN A 192 -0.58 -38.23 10.43
N VAL A 193 -1.63 -38.04 9.64
CA VAL A 193 -1.52 -37.74 8.19
C VAL A 193 -0.94 -36.34 7.96
N LEU A 194 -1.23 -35.37 8.82
CA LEU A 194 -0.60 -34.05 8.77
C LEU A 194 0.92 -34.14 9.02
N GLU A 195 1.34 -34.99 9.95
CA GLU A 195 2.76 -35.12 10.32
C GLU A 195 3.56 -35.98 9.32
N ALA A 196 2.89 -36.77 8.47
CA ALA A 196 3.51 -37.59 7.44
C ALA A 196 3.75 -36.82 6.13
N THR A 197 5.01 -36.79 5.68
CA THR A 197 5.54 -36.36 4.36
C THR A 197 5.35 -34.89 3.92
N SER A 198 6.48 -34.21 3.73
CA SER A 198 6.67 -32.78 3.43
C SER A 198 6.67 -32.39 1.93
N HIS A 199 6.04 -33.18 1.05
CA HIS A 199 6.15 -32.99 -0.41
C HIS A 199 4.83 -32.81 -1.18
N ARG A 200 3.66 -32.82 -0.52
CA ARG A 200 2.34 -32.66 -1.19
C ARG A 200 1.82 -31.22 -1.14
N ILE A 201 1.14 -30.80 -2.22
CA ILE A 201 0.50 -29.48 -2.35
C ILE A 201 -0.67 -29.40 -1.34
N PRO A 202 -1.01 -28.21 -0.78
CA PRO A 202 -2.00 -28.11 0.31
C PRO A 202 -3.36 -28.79 0.06
N PHE A 203 -3.89 -28.76 -1.17
CA PHE A 203 -5.16 -29.43 -1.50
C PHE A 203 -5.09 -30.95 -1.33
N GLU A 204 -4.06 -31.61 -1.86
CA GLU A 204 -3.91 -33.07 -1.77
C GLU A 204 -3.79 -33.56 -0.34
N ARG A 205 -3.15 -32.74 0.52
CA ARG A 205 -3.11 -33.00 1.96
C ARG A 205 -4.51 -32.91 2.56
N MET A 206 -5.26 -31.85 2.29
CA MET A 206 -6.65 -31.70 2.77
C MET A 206 -7.56 -32.83 2.30
N LEU A 207 -7.47 -33.24 1.03
CA LEU A 207 -8.23 -34.37 0.50
C LEU A 207 -7.85 -35.68 1.21
N GLY A 208 -6.55 -35.93 1.42
CA GLY A 208 -6.07 -37.08 2.18
C GLY A 208 -6.56 -37.11 3.62
N LEU A 209 -6.64 -35.95 4.29
CA LEU A 209 -7.23 -35.83 5.63
C LEU A 209 -8.70 -36.24 5.63
N LEU A 210 -9.50 -35.70 4.71
CA LEU A 210 -10.91 -36.06 4.59
C LEU A 210 -11.09 -37.55 4.32
N GLN A 211 -10.33 -38.13 3.37
CA GLN A 211 -10.43 -39.55 3.03
C GLN A 211 -9.98 -40.48 4.18
N SER A 212 -9.11 -40.02 5.08
CA SER A 212 -8.68 -40.79 6.23
C SER A 212 -9.71 -40.83 7.38
N VAL A 213 -10.61 -39.85 7.43
CA VAL A 213 -11.52 -39.64 8.57
C VAL A 213 -12.98 -39.85 8.18
N LEU A 214 -13.39 -39.34 7.02
CA LEU A 214 -14.77 -39.41 6.54
C LEU A 214 -15.01 -40.67 5.73
N LYS A 215 -16.21 -41.22 5.85
CA LYS A 215 -16.62 -42.38 5.06
C LYS A 215 -16.91 -41.98 3.61
N PRO A 216 -16.76 -42.90 2.62
CA PRO A 216 -17.06 -42.60 1.22
C PRO A 216 -18.52 -42.20 0.93
N ASP A 217 -19.46 -42.58 1.81
CA ASP A 217 -20.87 -42.22 1.73
C ASP A 217 -21.21 -40.89 2.43
N PHE A 218 -20.20 -40.15 2.92
CA PHE A 218 -20.39 -38.83 3.52
C PHE A 218 -21.18 -37.90 2.60
N LYS A 219 -22.22 -37.28 3.16
CA LYS A 219 -23.14 -36.38 2.46
C LYS A 219 -22.97 -34.97 2.98
N ALA A 220 -22.86 -34.03 2.04
CA ALA A 220 -22.93 -32.62 2.37
C ALA A 220 -23.66 -31.80 1.32
N PHE A 221 -24.20 -30.67 1.77
CA PHE A 221 -24.55 -29.54 0.91
C PHE A 221 -23.39 -28.55 0.94
N VAL A 222 -23.07 -27.97 -0.21
CA VAL A 222 -22.03 -26.96 -0.37
C VAL A 222 -22.66 -25.75 -1.05
N VAL A 223 -22.69 -24.61 -0.37
CA VAL A 223 -23.21 -23.33 -0.89
C VAL A 223 -22.07 -22.32 -0.99
N VAL A 224 -21.77 -21.82 -2.20
CA VAL A 224 -20.69 -20.85 -2.38
C VAL A 224 -21.18 -19.62 -3.12
N ASP A 225 -21.01 -18.47 -2.47
CA ASP A 225 -21.37 -17.16 -3.00
C ASP A 225 -20.12 -16.37 -3.46
N GLY A 226 -20.27 -15.55 -4.50
CA GLY A 226 -19.25 -14.58 -4.91
C GLY A 226 -18.10 -15.16 -5.75
N LEU A 227 -18.33 -16.23 -6.52
CA LEU A 227 -17.28 -16.79 -7.40
C LEU A 227 -16.81 -15.81 -8.49
N ASP A 228 -17.64 -14.83 -8.85
CA ASP A 228 -17.28 -13.76 -9.78
C ASP A 228 -16.28 -12.75 -9.19
N GLU A 229 -16.09 -12.74 -7.87
CA GLU A 229 -15.12 -11.87 -7.20
C GLU A 229 -13.70 -12.46 -7.21
N MET A 230 -13.56 -13.77 -7.41
CA MET A 230 -12.27 -14.44 -7.57
C MET A 230 -11.68 -14.16 -8.96
N SER A 231 -10.35 -14.03 -9.02
CA SER A 231 -9.63 -14.01 -10.30
C SER A 231 -9.89 -15.30 -11.09
N THR A 232 -9.76 -15.25 -12.41
CA THR A 232 -9.98 -16.43 -13.28
C THR A 232 -9.14 -17.63 -12.84
N ASP A 233 -7.87 -17.41 -12.51
CA ASP A 233 -6.95 -18.49 -12.10
C ASP A 233 -7.36 -19.12 -10.77
N GLU A 234 -7.65 -18.30 -9.75
CA GLU A 234 -8.12 -18.78 -8.43
C GLU A 234 -9.48 -19.50 -8.56
N ARG A 235 -10.39 -18.97 -9.39
CA ARG A 235 -11.69 -19.59 -9.63
C ARG A 235 -11.57 -20.96 -10.29
N GLU A 236 -10.71 -21.09 -11.30
CA GLU A 236 -10.47 -22.38 -11.98
C GLU A 236 -9.85 -23.41 -11.02
N LEU A 237 -8.89 -22.98 -10.20
CA LEU A 237 -8.30 -23.81 -9.14
C LEU A 237 -9.36 -24.28 -8.13
N PHE A 238 -10.20 -23.37 -7.63
CA PHE A 238 -11.27 -23.66 -6.70
C PHE A 238 -12.26 -24.68 -7.28
N LEU A 239 -12.75 -24.46 -8.50
CA LEU A 239 -13.73 -25.35 -9.14
C LEU A 239 -13.15 -26.74 -9.42
N ARG A 240 -11.87 -26.82 -9.82
CA ARG A 240 -11.15 -28.10 -9.98
C ARG A 240 -11.10 -28.87 -8.66
N ASP A 241 -10.72 -28.20 -7.58
CA ASP A 241 -10.55 -28.80 -6.26
C ASP A 241 -11.90 -29.22 -5.66
N LEU A 242 -12.95 -28.40 -5.83
CA LEU A 242 -14.32 -28.74 -5.46
C LEU A 242 -14.87 -29.94 -6.24
N TYR A 243 -14.55 -30.05 -7.53
CA TYR A 243 -14.92 -31.22 -8.34
C TYR A 243 -14.25 -32.50 -7.83
N ASN A 244 -12.97 -32.43 -7.47
CA ASN A 244 -12.23 -33.56 -6.89
C ASN A 244 -12.84 -34.01 -5.55
N LEU A 245 -13.36 -33.08 -4.74
CA LEU A 245 -14.13 -33.40 -3.54
C LEU A 245 -15.45 -34.09 -3.87
N LYS A 246 -16.19 -33.62 -4.89
CA LYS A 246 -17.44 -34.26 -5.37
C LYS A 246 -17.19 -35.67 -5.92
N ALA A 247 -16.01 -35.94 -6.46
CA ALA A 247 -15.64 -37.28 -6.91
C ALA A 247 -15.38 -38.26 -5.75
N SER A 248 -15.01 -37.74 -4.57
CA SER A 248 -14.72 -38.55 -3.38
C SER A 248 -15.93 -38.72 -2.44
N PHE A 249 -16.86 -37.76 -2.42
CA PHE A 249 -17.98 -37.70 -1.47
C PHE A 249 -19.31 -37.27 -2.13
N GLN A 250 -20.44 -37.51 -1.47
CA GLN A 250 -21.78 -37.17 -1.99
C GLN A 250 -22.14 -35.69 -1.77
N LEU A 251 -21.58 -34.82 -2.61
CA LEU A 251 -21.77 -33.37 -2.53
C LEU A 251 -22.89 -32.85 -3.44
N SER A 252 -23.88 -32.19 -2.82
CA SER A 252 -24.86 -31.34 -3.50
C SER A 252 -24.35 -29.90 -3.49
N ILE A 253 -24.02 -29.36 -4.67
CA ILE A 253 -23.32 -28.08 -4.81
C ILE A 253 -24.29 -27.02 -5.35
N CYS A 254 -24.32 -25.86 -4.69
CA CYS A 254 -25.01 -24.65 -5.13
C CYS A 254 -23.99 -23.49 -5.18
N LEU A 255 -23.91 -22.80 -6.31
CA LEU A 255 -22.98 -21.70 -6.52
C LEU A 255 -23.74 -20.44 -6.96
N SER A 256 -23.21 -19.26 -6.70
CA SER A 256 -23.65 -18.02 -7.35
C SER A 256 -22.60 -17.46 -8.30
N PHE A 257 -23.07 -16.79 -9.35
CA PHE A 257 -22.21 -16.12 -10.33
C PHE A 257 -22.90 -14.88 -10.90
N ARG A 258 -22.13 -13.83 -11.18
CA ARG A 258 -22.63 -12.64 -11.89
C ARG A 258 -22.60 -12.85 -13.40
N GLN A 259 -23.76 -12.66 -14.05
CA GLN A 259 -23.86 -12.73 -15.51
C GLN A 259 -23.69 -11.33 -16.10
N GLU A 260 -22.54 -11.08 -16.74
CA GLU A 260 -22.31 -9.88 -17.54
C GLU A 260 -22.95 -10.02 -18.93
N PRO A 261 -23.49 -8.95 -19.52
CA PRO A 261 -23.95 -8.96 -20.90
C PRO A 261 -22.83 -9.43 -21.85
N ASN A 262 -23.16 -10.27 -22.82
CA ASN A 262 -22.24 -10.74 -23.88
C ASN A 262 -21.02 -11.55 -23.41
N THR A 263 -20.97 -11.99 -22.14
CA THR A 263 -19.90 -12.86 -21.63
C THR A 263 -20.41 -14.29 -21.49
N SER A 264 -19.71 -15.27 -22.08
CA SER A 264 -20.03 -16.68 -21.85
C SER A 264 -19.75 -17.05 -20.39
N LEU A 265 -20.70 -17.75 -19.77
CA LEU A 265 -20.55 -18.20 -18.39
C LEU A 265 -19.47 -19.29 -18.31
N ASN A 266 -18.23 -18.90 -18.00
CA ASN A 266 -17.11 -19.82 -17.87
C ASN A 266 -17.02 -20.35 -16.43
N ILE A 267 -17.79 -21.42 -16.14
CA ILE A 267 -17.70 -22.19 -14.88
C ILE A 267 -16.55 -23.23 -14.96
N GLY A 268 -15.49 -22.93 -15.71
CA GLY A 268 -14.40 -23.86 -16.01
C GLY A 268 -14.67 -24.72 -17.27
N PRO A 269 -13.87 -25.78 -17.50
CA PRO A 269 -13.99 -26.61 -18.69
C PRO A 269 -15.40 -27.22 -18.79
N ALA A 270 -16.13 -26.88 -19.86
CA ALA A 270 -17.54 -27.23 -20.08
C ALA A 270 -17.87 -28.73 -19.96
N SER A 271 -16.86 -29.61 -20.04
CA SER A 271 -17.01 -31.06 -19.92
C SER A 271 -17.09 -31.58 -18.48
N ARG A 272 -16.78 -30.79 -17.45
CA ARG A 272 -16.71 -31.27 -16.04
C ARG A 272 -17.86 -30.83 -15.14
N PHE A 273 -18.42 -29.64 -15.34
CA PHE A 273 -19.56 -29.13 -14.55
C PHE A 273 -20.82 -29.09 -15.42
N ASN A 274 -21.55 -30.20 -15.51
CA ASN A 274 -22.91 -30.20 -16.09
C ASN A 274 -23.91 -29.58 -15.08
N ALA A 275 -23.78 -28.28 -14.89
CA ALA A 275 -24.53 -27.51 -13.90
C ALA A 275 -25.82 -26.92 -14.49
N LYS A 276 -26.85 -26.84 -13.66
CA LYS A 276 -28.11 -26.19 -14.00
C LYS A 276 -28.05 -24.71 -13.65
N ILE A 277 -28.09 -23.87 -14.68
CA ILE A 277 -28.05 -22.42 -14.53
C ILE A 277 -29.48 -21.92 -14.32
N VAL A 278 -29.70 -21.18 -13.23
CA VAL A 278 -31.00 -20.63 -12.85
C VAL A 278 -30.86 -19.12 -12.67
N PRO A 279 -31.45 -18.30 -13.55
CA PRO A 279 -31.48 -16.86 -13.35
C PRO A 279 -32.43 -16.52 -12.19
N ILE A 280 -32.03 -15.60 -11.31
CA ILE A 280 -32.92 -15.03 -10.31
C ILE A 280 -33.90 -14.10 -11.04
N PRO A 281 -35.22 -14.33 -10.96
CA PRO A 281 -36.19 -13.47 -11.63
C PRO A 281 -36.20 -12.08 -10.97
N PRO A 282 -36.43 -11.00 -11.74
CA PRO A 282 -36.69 -9.68 -11.16
C PRO A 282 -38.00 -9.75 -10.37
N ASN A 283 -37.91 -9.82 -9.04
CA ASN A 283 -39.07 -10.03 -8.18
C ASN A 283 -39.59 -8.72 -7.61
N THR A 284 -40.48 -8.07 -8.35
CA THR A 284 -41.09 -6.79 -7.95
C THR A 284 -41.84 -6.85 -6.62
N SER A 285 -42.43 -8.00 -6.27
CA SER A 285 -43.21 -8.16 -5.03
C SER A 285 -42.33 -8.17 -3.77
N GLU A 286 -41.15 -8.80 -3.81
CA GLU A 286 -40.21 -8.76 -2.68
C GLU A 286 -39.56 -7.38 -2.55
N ILE A 287 -39.30 -6.70 -3.67
CA ILE A 287 -38.82 -5.31 -3.66
C ILE A 287 -39.87 -4.38 -3.05
N GLU A 288 -41.15 -4.54 -3.42
CA GLU A 288 -42.25 -3.74 -2.84
C GLU A 288 -42.39 -3.95 -1.34
N THR A 289 -42.33 -5.21 -0.88
CA THR A 289 -42.37 -5.56 0.54
C THR A 289 -41.20 -4.93 1.28
N PHE A 290 -39.99 -5.10 0.75
CA PHE A 290 -38.77 -4.50 1.28
C PHE A 290 -38.86 -2.98 1.37
N ILE A 291 -39.34 -2.29 0.32
CA ILE A 291 -39.50 -0.83 0.34
C ILE A 291 -40.47 -0.41 1.43
N THR A 292 -41.58 -1.13 1.59
CA THR A 292 -42.60 -0.81 2.59
C THR A 292 -42.03 -0.92 4.00
N GLU A 293 -41.41 -2.06 4.33
CA GLU A 293 -40.77 -2.29 5.63
C GLU A 293 -39.65 -1.27 5.90
N GLU A 294 -38.86 -0.96 4.87
CA GLU A 294 -37.76 -0.01 4.99
C GLU A 294 -38.27 1.40 5.25
N LEU A 295 -39.30 1.86 4.55
CA LEU A 295 -39.92 3.17 4.77
C LEU A 295 -40.52 3.27 6.18
N GLU A 296 -41.24 2.24 6.63
CA GLU A 296 -41.78 2.18 8.00
C GLU A 296 -40.66 2.34 9.03
N ARG A 297 -39.58 1.57 8.89
CA ARG A 297 -38.41 1.64 9.77
C ARG A 297 -37.76 3.03 9.79
N ARG A 298 -37.66 3.72 8.64
CA ARG A 298 -37.08 5.08 8.57
C ARG A 298 -37.99 6.14 9.20
N LEU A 299 -39.30 5.99 9.05
CA LEU A 299 -40.30 6.86 9.66
C LEU A 299 -40.30 6.69 11.18
N GLU A 300 -40.30 5.46 11.69
CA GLU A 300 -40.26 5.15 13.12
C GLU A 300 -38.99 5.68 13.80
N SER A 301 -37.84 5.52 13.13
CA SER A 301 -36.55 6.02 13.61
C SER A 301 -36.36 7.53 13.43
N ARG A 302 -37.33 8.23 12.82
CA ARG A 302 -37.26 9.67 12.46
C ARG A 302 -36.06 10.03 11.58
N ARG A 303 -35.56 9.08 10.79
CA ARG A 303 -34.54 9.34 9.76
C ARG A 303 -35.15 9.88 8.48
N LEU A 304 -36.42 9.58 8.25
CA LEU A 304 -37.25 10.15 7.19
C LEU A 304 -38.41 10.88 7.85
N GLU A 305 -38.51 12.18 7.64
CA GLU A 305 -39.64 12.98 8.12
C GLU A 305 -40.53 13.35 6.93
N ILE A 306 -41.78 12.89 6.95
CA ILE A 306 -42.78 13.16 5.91
C ILE A 306 -44.01 13.76 6.58
N ARG A 307 -44.53 14.86 6.01
CA ARG A 307 -45.75 15.51 6.53
C ARG A 307 -47.00 15.05 5.82
N ASP A 308 -46.91 14.79 4.52
CA ASP A 308 -48.00 14.30 3.70
C ASP A 308 -48.17 12.77 3.84
N PRO A 309 -49.30 12.27 4.38
CA PRO A 309 -49.51 10.84 4.60
C PRO A 309 -49.59 10.02 3.31
N ILE A 310 -49.76 10.64 2.13
CA ILE A 310 -49.83 9.94 0.84
C ILE A 310 -48.43 9.74 0.24
N LEU A 311 -47.48 10.61 0.56
CA LEU A 311 -46.13 10.60 -0.02
C LEU A 311 -45.37 9.27 0.15
N PRO A 312 -45.50 8.50 1.26
CA PRO A 312 -44.87 7.17 1.35
C PRO A 312 -45.34 6.19 0.27
N LEU A 313 -46.62 6.27 -0.14
CA LEU A 313 -47.17 5.45 -1.22
C LEU A 313 -46.60 5.90 -2.58
N GLU A 314 -46.50 7.22 -2.81
CA GLU A 314 -45.85 7.78 -4.02
C GLU A 314 -44.38 7.33 -4.13
N ILE A 315 -43.64 7.32 -3.01
CA ILE A 315 -42.26 6.85 -2.95
C ILE A 315 -42.20 5.36 -3.32
N ARG A 316 -43.04 4.53 -2.68
CA ARG A 316 -43.06 3.09 -2.93
C ARG A 316 -43.29 2.79 -4.42
N ASP A 317 -44.35 3.35 -4.99
CA ASP A 317 -44.75 3.05 -6.38
C ASP A 317 -43.65 3.48 -7.37
N SER A 318 -43.06 4.67 -7.17
CA SER A 318 -41.97 5.20 -8.00
C SER A 318 -40.69 4.34 -7.90
N LEU A 319 -40.35 3.88 -6.69
CA LEU A 319 -39.14 3.07 -6.47
C LEU A 319 -39.32 1.64 -6.98
N VAL A 320 -40.52 1.05 -6.88
CA VAL A 320 -40.81 -0.27 -7.46
C VAL A 320 -40.63 -0.22 -8.98
N GLU A 321 -41.22 0.78 -9.64
CA GLU A 321 -41.09 0.97 -11.10
C GLU A 321 -39.64 1.21 -11.53
N GLY A 322 -38.92 2.08 -10.80
CA GLY A 322 -37.52 2.43 -11.10
C GLY A 322 -36.50 1.34 -10.77
N SER A 323 -36.83 0.39 -9.89
CA SER A 323 -35.87 -0.58 -9.35
C SER A 323 -35.22 -1.47 -10.41
N GLN A 324 -35.96 -1.80 -11.49
CA GLN A 324 -35.57 -2.78 -12.50
C GLN A 324 -35.01 -4.10 -11.92
N GLY A 325 -35.49 -4.49 -10.73
CA GLY A 325 -35.03 -5.70 -10.02
C GLY A 325 -33.76 -5.53 -9.17
N MET A 326 -33.32 -4.30 -8.88
CA MET A 326 -32.10 -4.00 -8.11
C MET A 326 -32.43 -3.45 -6.71
N PHE A 327 -32.25 -4.26 -5.67
CA PHE A 327 -32.40 -3.83 -4.27
C PHE A 327 -31.39 -2.74 -3.89
N LEU A 328 -30.13 -2.86 -4.34
CA LEU A 328 -29.10 -1.87 -4.04
C LEU A 328 -29.47 -0.47 -4.53
N TRP A 329 -30.09 -0.38 -5.71
CA TRP A 329 -30.53 0.90 -6.26
C TRP A 329 -31.61 1.52 -5.36
N VAL A 330 -32.58 0.71 -4.92
CA VAL A 330 -33.65 1.13 -4.01
C VAL A 330 -33.08 1.64 -2.68
N VAL A 331 -32.17 0.88 -2.06
CA VAL A 331 -31.52 1.28 -0.79
C VAL A 331 -30.84 2.64 -0.92
N LEU A 332 -30.10 2.87 -2.00
CA LEU A 332 -29.43 4.15 -2.25
C LEU A 332 -30.42 5.29 -2.52
N GLN A 333 -31.55 5.02 -3.19
CA GLN A 333 -32.58 6.04 -3.37
C GLN A 333 -33.26 6.40 -2.06
N ILE A 334 -33.63 5.43 -1.22
CA ILE A 334 -34.23 5.68 0.10
C ILE A 334 -33.27 6.53 0.96
N GLU A 335 -31.98 6.20 0.97
CA GLU A 335 -30.97 6.98 1.69
C GLU A 335 -30.88 8.41 1.16
N SER A 336 -30.92 8.58 -0.16
CA SER A 336 -30.98 9.89 -0.82
C SER A 336 -32.23 10.68 -0.42
N LEU A 337 -33.39 10.04 -0.32
CA LEU A 337 -34.63 10.68 0.10
C LEU A 337 -34.61 11.09 1.57
N CYS A 338 -33.98 10.29 2.44
CA CYS A 338 -33.80 10.63 3.86
C CYS A 338 -32.97 11.91 4.07
N ALA A 339 -32.13 12.31 3.09
CA ALA A 339 -31.36 13.54 3.16
C ALA A 339 -32.18 14.80 2.82
N MET A 340 -33.36 14.65 2.22
CA MET A 340 -34.22 15.76 1.81
C MET A 340 -34.91 16.40 3.01
N GLN A 341 -35.06 17.72 2.98
CA GLN A 341 -35.58 18.50 4.11
C GLN A 341 -37.07 18.83 3.97
N THR A 342 -37.63 18.65 2.77
CA THR A 342 -39.04 18.97 2.51
C THR A 342 -39.72 17.93 1.61
N ASP A 343 -41.02 17.71 1.81
CA ASP A 343 -41.87 16.88 0.95
C ASP A 343 -41.79 17.30 -0.54
N ALA A 344 -41.56 18.59 -0.82
CA ALA A 344 -41.38 19.11 -2.18
C ALA A 344 -40.05 18.66 -2.80
N GLU A 345 -38.96 18.65 -2.03
CA GLU A 345 -37.67 18.10 -2.47
C GLU A 345 -37.75 16.60 -2.73
N ILE A 346 -38.48 15.85 -1.89
CA ILE A 346 -38.74 14.42 -2.10
C ILE A 346 -39.46 14.20 -3.43
N ARG A 347 -40.57 14.90 -3.70
CA ARG A 347 -41.29 14.77 -4.98
C ARG A 347 -40.45 15.18 -6.19
N HIS A 348 -39.65 16.23 -6.07
CA HIS A 348 -38.72 16.60 -7.12
C HIS A 348 -37.70 15.47 -7.38
N ALA A 349 -37.17 14.84 -6.33
CA ALA A 349 -36.25 13.71 -6.46
C ALA A 349 -36.93 12.47 -7.07
N LEU A 350 -38.21 12.21 -6.79
CA LEU A 350 -38.97 11.12 -7.42
C LEU A 350 -39.20 11.35 -8.93
N ASN A 351 -39.38 12.61 -9.36
CA ASN A 351 -39.54 12.95 -10.78
C ASN A 351 -38.24 12.87 -11.59
N ASP A 352 -37.09 12.94 -10.91
CA ASP A 352 -35.76 12.85 -11.50
C ASP A 352 -34.98 11.73 -10.82
N LEU A 353 -35.47 10.50 -10.91
CA LEU A 353 -34.78 9.32 -10.40
C LEU A 353 -33.64 8.88 -11.35
N PRO A 354 -32.50 8.40 -10.82
CA PRO A 354 -31.42 7.89 -11.65
C PRO A 354 -31.82 6.60 -12.37
N LYS A 355 -31.40 6.46 -13.62
CA LYS A 355 -31.76 5.31 -14.49
C LYS A 355 -31.10 4.01 -14.08
N ASP A 356 -29.89 4.09 -13.53
CA ASP A 356 -29.10 2.93 -13.13
C ASP A 356 -28.20 3.23 -11.91
N LEU A 357 -27.47 2.20 -11.45
CA LEU A 357 -26.54 2.32 -10.33
C LEU A 357 -25.40 3.29 -10.63
N SER A 358 -24.98 3.41 -11.88
CA SER A 358 -23.84 4.23 -12.23
C SER A 358 -24.18 5.72 -12.22
N GLU A 359 -25.39 6.07 -12.68
CA GLU A 359 -25.96 7.40 -12.52
C GLU A 359 -26.17 7.69 -11.02
N THR A 360 -26.65 6.72 -10.24
CA THR A 360 -26.78 6.84 -8.78
C THR A 360 -25.44 7.17 -8.11
N PHE A 361 -24.36 6.46 -8.47
CA PHE A 361 -23.02 6.74 -7.96
C PHE A 361 -22.57 8.15 -8.37
N SER A 362 -22.72 8.52 -9.64
CA SER A 362 -22.33 9.84 -10.15
C SER A 362 -23.02 10.98 -9.39
N ARG A 363 -24.34 10.87 -9.16
CA ARG A 363 -25.14 11.87 -8.45
C ARG A 363 -24.75 11.96 -6.98
N THR A 364 -24.48 10.83 -6.33
CA THR A 364 -24.05 10.79 -4.92
C THR A 364 -22.69 11.48 -4.72
N LEU A 365 -21.76 11.28 -5.66
CA LEU A 365 -20.46 11.94 -5.64
C LEU A 365 -20.57 13.44 -5.98
N GLN A 366 -21.45 13.83 -6.92
CA GLN A 366 -21.66 15.24 -7.28
C GLN A 366 -22.37 16.05 -6.19
N ARG A 367 -23.35 15.46 -5.48
CA ARG A 367 -24.10 16.14 -4.41
C ARG A 367 -23.19 16.60 -3.26
N ALA A 368 -22.06 15.95 -3.08
CA ALA A 368 -21.06 16.32 -2.09
C ALA A 368 -20.03 17.36 -2.58
N ASN A 369 -19.97 17.68 -3.88
CA ASN A 369 -19.12 18.77 -4.38
C ASN A 369 -19.65 20.18 -4.02
N LYS A 370 -20.71 20.29 -3.21
CA LYS A 370 -21.11 21.55 -2.58
C LYS A 370 -19.98 22.04 -1.64
N PRO A 371 -19.66 23.35 -1.62
CA PRO A 371 -18.61 23.90 -0.77
C PRO A 371 -18.94 23.62 0.70
N GLY A 372 -18.19 22.69 1.32
CA GLY A 372 -18.44 22.22 2.69
C GLY A 372 -18.09 20.75 2.92
N ASN A 373 -18.08 19.91 1.88
CA ASN A 373 -17.88 18.46 2.03
C ASN A 373 -16.43 17.99 1.79
N LEU A 374 -15.48 18.62 2.49
CA LEU A 374 -14.02 18.34 2.36
C LEU A 374 -13.63 16.87 2.61
N TYR A 375 -14.46 16.13 3.35
CA TYR A 375 -14.15 14.77 3.78
C TYR A 375 -14.56 13.69 2.79
N GLN A 376 -15.59 13.89 1.97
CA GLN A 376 -16.10 12.81 1.11
C GLN A 376 -15.01 12.26 0.17
N LYS A 377 -14.37 13.15 -0.59
CA LYS A 377 -13.27 12.76 -1.49
C LYS A 377 -12.14 12.05 -0.73
N ARG A 378 -11.76 12.56 0.45
CA ARG A 378 -10.70 11.95 1.28
C ARG A 378 -11.09 10.56 1.76
N ILE A 379 -12.32 10.38 2.26
CA ILE A 379 -12.83 9.07 2.73
C ILE A 379 -12.78 8.07 1.58
N LEU A 380 -13.32 8.43 0.42
CA LEU A 380 -13.37 7.56 -0.74
C LEU A 380 -11.96 7.21 -1.24
N GLU A 381 -11.04 8.18 -1.30
CA GLU A 381 -9.64 7.95 -1.65
C GLU A 381 -8.98 6.96 -0.68
N LEU A 382 -9.12 7.17 0.63
CA LEU A 382 -8.48 6.34 1.65
C LEU A 382 -9.03 4.91 1.65
N ILE A 383 -10.35 4.73 1.62
CA ILE A 383 -10.98 3.39 1.57
C ILE A 383 -10.64 2.66 0.26
N THR A 384 -10.53 3.39 -0.87
CA THR A 384 -10.21 2.77 -2.17
C THR A 384 -8.82 2.12 -2.20
N VAL A 385 -7.82 2.81 -1.63
CA VAL A 385 -6.41 2.36 -1.70
C VAL A 385 -5.96 1.56 -0.49
N ALA A 386 -6.78 1.46 0.56
CA ALA A 386 -6.44 0.72 1.76
C ALA A 386 -6.12 -0.76 1.45
N GLN A 387 -5.07 -1.30 2.07
CA GLN A 387 -4.62 -2.69 1.86
C GLN A 387 -5.53 -3.70 2.56
N ARG A 388 -6.23 -3.26 3.60
CA ARG A 388 -7.33 -3.96 4.27
C ARG A 388 -8.41 -2.96 4.66
N GLN A 389 -9.58 -3.45 5.05
CA GLN A 389 -10.61 -2.59 5.62
C GLN A 389 -10.05 -1.77 6.80
N LEU A 390 -10.39 -0.48 6.82
CA LEU A 390 -10.03 0.43 7.91
C LEU A 390 -11.12 0.39 8.96
N THR A 391 -10.73 0.40 10.23
CA THR A 391 -11.70 0.63 11.32
C THR A 391 -12.17 2.08 11.32
N THR A 392 -13.30 2.33 11.98
CA THR A 392 -13.81 3.69 12.20
C THR A 392 -12.79 4.60 12.88
N GLU A 393 -12.09 4.10 13.90
CA GLU A 393 -11.06 4.86 14.60
C GLU A 393 -9.78 5.03 13.76
N GLU A 394 -9.35 4.03 12.98
CA GLU A 394 -8.23 4.16 12.04
C GLU A 394 -8.50 5.25 10.99
N LEU A 395 -9.69 5.27 10.40
CA LEU A 395 -10.07 6.31 9.43
C LEU A 395 -10.20 7.68 10.11
N ARG A 396 -10.78 7.74 11.31
CA ARG A 396 -10.91 8.98 12.10
C ARG A 396 -9.54 9.61 12.35
N GLU A 397 -8.55 8.82 12.77
CA GLU A 397 -7.19 9.30 12.94
C GLU A 397 -6.58 9.74 11.60
N ALA A 398 -6.69 8.91 10.56
CA ALA A 398 -6.15 9.22 9.23
C ALA A 398 -6.70 10.54 8.66
N LEU A 399 -8.00 10.80 8.81
CA LEU A 399 -8.64 12.05 8.36
C LEU A 399 -8.25 13.27 9.21
N SER A 400 -7.79 13.05 10.44
CA SER A 400 -7.34 14.10 11.37
C SER A 400 -5.87 14.46 11.20
N VAL A 401 -5.10 13.65 10.46
CA VAL A 401 -3.70 13.94 10.12
C VAL A 401 -3.64 14.95 8.98
N THR A 402 -2.88 16.03 9.20
CA THR A 402 -2.50 16.96 8.15
C THR A 402 -1.12 16.57 7.63
N PRO A 403 -0.99 16.08 6.38
CA PRO A 403 0.30 15.74 5.78
C PRO A 403 1.38 16.80 6.00
N GLY A 404 2.54 16.39 6.50
CA GLY A 404 3.69 17.27 6.75
C GLY A 404 3.64 18.05 8.08
N ASP A 405 2.50 18.10 8.77
CA ASP A 405 2.39 18.75 10.08
C ASP A 405 2.87 17.81 11.19
N THR A 406 4.01 18.14 11.80
CA THR A 406 4.60 17.36 12.89
C THR A 406 4.05 17.73 14.26
N ASN A 407 3.29 18.82 14.37
CA ASN A 407 2.76 19.30 15.65
C ASN A 407 1.36 18.71 15.90
N TRP A 408 1.31 17.56 16.57
CA TRP A 408 0.02 17.00 16.94
C TRP A 408 -0.69 17.82 18.00
N ASN A 409 -1.94 18.16 17.72
CA ASN A 409 -2.86 18.70 18.70
C ASN A 409 -4.08 17.77 18.83
N PRO A 410 -4.37 17.20 20.02
CA PRO A 410 -5.56 16.39 20.25
C PRO A 410 -6.88 17.06 19.82
N SER A 411 -6.92 18.40 19.79
CA SER A 411 -8.10 19.12 19.30
C SER A 411 -8.33 19.04 17.79
N GLN A 412 -7.39 18.49 17.02
CA GLN A 412 -7.54 18.23 15.58
C GLN A 412 -8.28 16.92 15.31
N LEU A 413 -8.41 16.03 16.32
CA LEU A 413 -9.11 14.78 16.17
C LEU A 413 -10.59 15.03 15.86
N LEU A 414 -11.11 14.39 14.81
CA LEU A 414 -12.52 14.45 14.46
C LEU A 414 -13.40 14.07 15.66
N ASN A 415 -14.38 14.91 16.01
CA ASN A 415 -15.25 14.66 17.15
C ASN A 415 -16.26 13.52 16.88
N ASN A 416 -16.79 13.47 15.66
CA ASN A 416 -17.82 12.50 15.27
C ASN A 416 -17.53 11.97 13.86
N ILE A 417 -16.96 10.76 13.78
CA ILE A 417 -16.68 10.09 12.51
C ILE A 417 -17.99 9.72 11.79
N TYR A 418 -19.03 9.29 12.52
CA TYR A 418 -20.31 8.88 11.94
C TYR A 418 -21.01 10.03 11.21
N SER A 419 -21.03 11.24 11.79
CA SER A 419 -21.57 12.42 11.09
C SER A 419 -20.76 12.75 9.85
N THR A 420 -19.44 12.52 9.88
CA THR A 420 -18.57 12.75 8.73
C THR A 420 -18.86 11.74 7.61
N LEU A 421 -19.08 10.46 7.93
CA LEU A 421 -19.39 9.40 6.95
C LEU A 421 -20.71 9.63 6.19
N THR A 422 -21.66 10.39 6.75
CA THR A 422 -22.92 10.74 6.06
C THR A 422 -22.71 11.39 4.69
N CYS A 423 -21.57 12.06 4.49
CA CYS A 423 -21.25 12.67 3.21
C CYS A 423 -21.12 11.67 2.06
N CYS A 424 -20.82 10.40 2.36
CA CYS A 424 -20.66 9.35 1.37
C CYS A 424 -21.99 8.80 0.84
N GLY A 425 -23.15 9.27 1.36
CA GLY A 425 -24.47 9.03 0.78
C GLY A 425 -24.81 7.54 0.58
N GLY A 426 -24.48 6.70 1.57
CA GLY A 426 -24.74 5.26 1.53
C GLY A 426 -23.77 4.45 0.68
N LEU A 427 -22.74 5.06 0.05
CA LEU A 427 -21.71 4.33 -0.69
C LEU A 427 -20.74 3.58 0.22
N VAL A 428 -20.60 4.03 1.47
CA VAL A 428 -19.74 3.44 2.50
C VAL A 428 -20.63 2.92 3.61
N VAL A 429 -20.41 1.67 4.00
CA VAL A 429 -21.14 0.96 5.05
C VAL A 429 -20.20 0.70 6.22
N LEU A 430 -20.74 0.85 7.43
CA LEU A 430 -20.10 0.46 8.67
C LEU A 430 -20.55 -0.96 9.03
N ASP A 431 -19.58 -1.83 9.20
CA ASP A 431 -19.77 -3.12 9.84
C ASP A 431 -19.85 -2.92 11.36
N GLU A 432 -20.99 -3.23 11.97
CA GLU A 432 -21.18 -3.11 13.42
C GLU A 432 -20.47 -4.21 14.23
N GLU A 433 -20.13 -5.36 13.62
CA GLU A 433 -19.44 -6.46 14.30
C GLU A 433 -17.93 -6.17 14.38
N GLU A 434 -17.33 -5.79 13.25
CA GLU A 434 -15.89 -5.57 13.14
C GLU A 434 -15.48 -4.10 13.30
N LEU A 435 -16.46 -3.18 13.34
CA LEU A 435 -16.25 -1.72 13.33
C LEU A 435 -15.41 -1.24 12.14
N THR A 436 -15.45 -1.98 11.04
CA THR A 436 -14.73 -1.71 9.79
C THR A 436 -15.60 -1.03 8.75
N LEU A 437 -14.95 -0.30 7.84
CA LEU A 437 -15.59 0.44 6.77
C LEU A 437 -15.29 -0.22 5.42
N HIS A 438 -16.34 -0.43 4.63
CA HIS A 438 -16.24 -0.95 3.28
C HIS A 438 -17.23 -0.27 2.34
N PHE A 439 -17.05 -0.44 1.03
CA PHE A 439 -18.07 0.04 0.09
C PHE A 439 -19.32 -0.84 0.18
N VAL A 440 -20.48 -0.25 -0.05
CA VAL A 440 -21.77 -0.96 -0.10
C VAL A 440 -21.74 -2.10 -1.14
N HIS A 441 -20.92 -1.97 -2.19
CA HIS A 441 -20.69 -3.00 -3.19
C HIS A 441 -19.39 -2.76 -3.97
N ASN A 442 -18.74 -3.82 -4.48
CA ASN A 442 -17.49 -3.75 -5.27
C ASN A 442 -17.59 -2.82 -6.49
N SER A 443 -18.79 -2.72 -7.07
CA SER A 443 -19.07 -1.86 -8.21
C SER A 443 -18.81 -0.38 -7.93
N VAL A 444 -18.89 0.07 -6.67
CA VAL A 444 -18.52 1.44 -6.28
C VAL A 444 -17.02 1.63 -6.47
N LYS A 445 -16.19 0.69 -5.98
CA LYS A 445 -14.72 0.74 -6.18
C LYS A 445 -14.35 0.69 -7.66
N GLN A 446 -15.00 -0.20 -8.44
CA GLN A 446 -14.81 -0.26 -9.89
C GLN A 446 -15.17 1.09 -10.54
N TYR A 447 -16.35 1.63 -10.22
CA TYR A 447 -16.80 2.91 -10.75
C TYR A 447 -15.83 4.07 -10.44
N LEU A 448 -15.29 4.14 -9.21
CA LEU A 448 -14.33 5.17 -8.80
C LEU A 448 -12.99 5.06 -9.54
N THR A 449 -12.57 3.85 -9.92
CA THR A 449 -11.22 3.57 -10.45
C THR A 449 -11.16 3.47 -11.97
N THR A 450 -12.18 2.94 -12.64
CA THR A 450 -12.16 2.70 -14.10
C THR A 450 -13.06 3.64 -14.89
N GLY A 451 -13.94 4.40 -14.22
CA GLY A 451 -15.01 5.13 -14.89
C GLY A 451 -15.99 4.20 -15.64
N LEU A 452 -17.07 4.74 -16.19
CA LEU A 452 -18.11 3.92 -16.83
C LEU A 452 -17.79 3.43 -18.24
N ASN A 453 -16.86 4.03 -18.97
CA ASN A 453 -16.68 3.75 -20.41
C ASN A 453 -15.31 4.19 -20.96
N ASN A 454 -14.21 4.03 -20.21
CA ASN A 454 -12.89 4.54 -20.64
C ASN A 454 -12.87 6.04 -21.02
N SER A 455 -13.84 6.83 -20.53
CA SER A 455 -13.78 8.29 -20.59
C SER A 455 -12.74 8.74 -19.57
N ALA A 456 -11.76 9.54 -20.00
CA ALA A 456 -10.50 9.86 -19.32
C ALA A 456 -10.57 10.61 -17.97
N ASP A 457 -11.70 10.58 -17.27
CA ASP A 457 -11.91 11.27 -15.99
C ASP A 457 -12.21 10.25 -14.88
N ASN A 458 -11.15 9.58 -14.41
CA ASN A 458 -11.24 8.73 -13.22
C ASN A 458 -11.57 9.63 -12.02
N MET A 459 -12.69 9.37 -11.35
CA MET A 459 -13.14 10.20 -10.22
C MET A 459 -12.18 10.12 -9.03
N VAL A 460 -11.55 8.96 -8.84
CA VAL A 460 -10.42 8.77 -7.91
C VAL A 460 -9.17 8.42 -8.71
N ASP A 461 -8.22 9.35 -8.73
CA ASP A 461 -6.88 9.05 -9.20
C ASP A 461 -6.14 8.21 -8.15
N LEU A 462 -5.92 6.93 -8.47
CA LEU A 462 -5.24 5.97 -7.61
C LEU A 462 -3.85 6.45 -7.18
N VAL A 463 -3.11 7.16 -8.03
CA VAL A 463 -1.76 7.66 -7.69
C VAL A 463 -1.86 8.73 -6.62
N ASN A 464 -2.79 9.68 -6.77
CA ASN A 464 -3.03 10.74 -5.79
C ASN A 464 -3.61 10.20 -4.48
N ALA A 465 -4.49 9.19 -4.55
CA ALA A 465 -5.04 8.54 -3.37
C ALA A 465 -3.96 7.78 -2.58
N HIS A 466 -3.11 7.01 -3.27
CA HIS A 466 -1.95 6.35 -2.65
C HIS A 466 -0.97 7.38 -2.05
N ARG A 467 -0.73 8.50 -2.74
CA ARG A 467 0.08 9.61 -2.22
C ARG A 467 -0.51 10.18 -0.94
N ARG A 468 -1.80 10.49 -0.89
CA ARG A 468 -2.44 10.99 0.33
C ARG A 468 -2.29 10.01 1.50
N MET A 469 -2.57 8.73 1.26
CA MET A 469 -2.45 7.70 2.29
C MET A 469 -1.00 7.57 2.78
N SER A 470 -0.03 7.56 1.86
CA SER A 470 1.41 7.54 2.16
C SER A 470 1.81 8.74 3.02
N ASP A 471 1.42 9.95 2.61
CA ASP A 471 1.76 11.18 3.33
C ASP A 471 1.16 11.22 4.75
N ILE A 472 -0.07 10.72 4.91
CA ILE A 472 -0.72 10.55 6.23
C ILE A 472 0.07 9.56 7.08
N ILE A 473 0.39 8.37 6.54
CA ILE A 473 1.12 7.32 7.25
C ILE A 473 2.49 7.82 7.70
N MET A 474 3.26 8.48 6.82
CA MET A 474 4.58 9.03 7.16
C MET A 474 4.50 10.07 8.26
N THR A 475 3.54 11.00 8.16
CA THR A 475 3.31 12.03 9.18
C THR A 475 2.90 11.40 10.51
N TYR A 476 2.03 10.39 10.48
CA TYR A 476 1.54 9.70 11.66
C TYR A 476 2.63 8.89 12.37
N LEU A 477 3.42 8.10 11.64
CA LEU A 477 4.52 7.31 12.21
C LEU A 477 5.58 8.22 12.85
N TYR A 478 5.88 9.35 12.21
CA TYR A 478 6.81 10.34 12.77
C TYR A 478 6.32 10.89 14.10
N ARG A 479 5.02 11.22 14.20
CA ARG A 479 4.39 11.68 15.44
C ARG A 479 4.47 10.64 16.54
N ALA A 480 4.06 9.39 16.26
CA ALA A 480 3.96 8.33 17.27
C ALA A 480 5.27 8.13 18.02
N GLU A 481 6.40 8.16 17.31
CA GLU A 481 7.74 8.01 17.87
C GLU A 481 8.13 9.21 18.76
N PHE A 482 7.87 10.43 18.31
CA PHE A 482 8.22 11.63 19.08
C PHE A 482 7.36 11.79 20.35
N THR A 483 6.09 11.39 20.31
CA THR A 483 5.22 11.39 21.50
C THR A 483 5.65 10.39 22.57
N LYS A 484 6.33 9.29 22.21
CA LYS A 484 6.89 8.34 23.19
C LYS A 484 8.11 8.92 23.90
N GLN A 485 8.87 9.80 23.25
CA GLN A 485 10.06 10.45 23.81
C GLN A 485 9.74 11.69 24.70
N VAL A 486 8.59 12.35 24.49
CA VAL A 486 8.26 13.65 25.12
C VAL A 486 7.22 13.55 26.25
N SER A 487 6.90 12.37 26.79
CA SER A 487 5.89 12.18 27.85
C SER A 487 6.34 12.66 29.25
N LYS A 488 6.66 13.95 29.37
CA LYS A 488 6.60 14.74 30.61
C LYS A 488 5.93 16.08 30.29
N GLN A 489 4.63 16.10 30.03
CA GLN A 489 3.91 17.37 29.95
C GLN A 489 3.57 17.88 31.36
N ALA A 490 4.10 19.06 31.68
CA ALA A 490 3.72 19.84 32.84
C ALA A 490 2.23 20.24 32.73
N ILE A 491 1.46 19.94 33.77
CA ILE A 491 0.04 20.30 33.86
C ILE A 491 -0.05 21.84 33.92
N PRO A 492 -0.73 22.51 32.98
CA PRO A 492 -0.91 23.96 33.04
C PRO A 492 -1.68 24.34 34.31
N GLU A 493 -1.30 25.42 34.99
CA GLU A 493 -2.09 25.92 36.12
C GLU A 493 -3.43 26.49 35.62
N VAL A 494 -4.53 25.83 35.98
CA VAL A 494 -5.89 26.31 35.70
C VAL A 494 -6.54 26.71 37.02
N SER A 495 -6.68 28.02 37.21
CA SER A 495 -7.49 28.56 38.31
C SER A 495 -8.96 28.22 38.09
N ALA A 496 -9.62 27.69 39.12
CA ALA A 496 -11.04 27.36 39.10
C ALA A 496 -11.93 28.55 38.69
N SER A 497 -11.54 29.77 39.05
CA SER A 497 -12.25 30.98 38.67
C SER A 497 -12.21 31.25 37.16
N LEU A 498 -11.04 31.04 36.53
CA LEU A 498 -10.81 31.34 35.12
C LEU A 498 -11.47 30.31 34.19
N ALA A 499 -11.53 29.05 34.62
CA ALA A 499 -12.27 28.01 33.94
C ALA A 499 -13.78 28.24 34.00
N MET A 500 -14.31 28.64 35.17
CA MET A 500 -15.74 28.96 35.31
C MET A 500 -16.15 30.19 34.50
N ASP A 501 -15.32 31.24 34.44
CA ASP A 501 -15.59 32.41 33.58
C ASP A 501 -15.63 32.02 32.08
N LYS A 502 -14.72 31.14 31.62
CA LYS A 502 -14.74 30.64 30.23
C LYS A 502 -15.98 29.79 29.92
N ILE A 503 -16.40 28.92 30.83
CA ILE A 503 -17.59 28.06 30.68
C ILE A 503 -18.87 28.92 30.60
N ILE A 504 -18.94 30.00 31.38
CA ILE A 504 -20.06 30.95 31.36
C ILE A 504 -20.08 31.73 30.03
N CYS A 505 -18.92 32.16 29.54
CA CYS A 505 -18.83 32.85 28.25
C CYS A 505 -19.11 31.94 27.04
N SER A 506 -18.84 30.63 27.13
CA SER A 506 -19.07 29.68 26.03
C SER A 506 -20.49 29.12 25.98
N THR A 507 -21.30 29.25 27.04
CA THR A 507 -22.67 28.71 27.12
C THR A 507 -23.73 29.73 26.72
N GLY A 508 -23.49 30.43 25.60
CA GLY A 508 -24.45 31.35 24.99
C GLY A 508 -25.88 30.82 25.04
N HIS A 509 -26.74 31.53 25.78
CA HIS A 509 -28.19 31.39 25.85
C HIS A 509 -28.78 29.97 25.83
N THR A 510 -28.49 29.14 26.83
CA THR A 510 -29.43 28.08 27.26
C THR A 510 -29.45 28.02 28.81
N LEU A 511 -30.58 28.39 29.40
CA LEU A 511 -30.71 28.72 30.82
C LEU A 511 -31.84 27.92 31.47
N ASN A 512 -31.52 27.14 32.53
CA ASN A 512 -32.24 27.36 33.79
C ASN A 512 -31.56 26.81 35.08
N ASP A 513 -30.83 25.69 35.05
CA ASP A 513 -30.36 25.07 36.31
C ASP A 513 -28.85 25.21 36.56
N SER A 514 -28.03 25.04 35.53
CA SER A 514 -26.57 25.18 35.58
C SER A 514 -26.12 26.63 35.87
N SER A 515 -26.83 27.63 35.35
CA SER A 515 -26.51 29.05 35.60
C SER A 515 -26.88 29.52 37.02
N LYS A 516 -27.95 28.97 37.62
CA LYS A 516 -28.28 29.23 39.04
C LYS A 516 -27.25 28.63 39.99
N LEU A 517 -26.71 27.45 39.66
CA LEU A 517 -25.65 26.80 40.40
C LEU A 517 -24.34 27.61 40.32
N ALA A 518 -23.97 28.07 39.12
CA ALA A 518 -22.81 28.94 38.90
C ALA A 518 -22.93 30.27 39.66
N MET A 519 -24.11 30.92 39.63
CA MET A 519 -24.36 32.16 40.38
C MET A 519 -24.41 31.96 41.91
N LYS A 520 -24.82 30.77 42.40
CA LYS A 520 -24.73 30.41 43.83
C LYS A 520 -23.27 30.24 44.29
N LEU A 521 -22.41 29.67 43.44
CA LEU A 521 -21.00 29.46 43.74
C LEU A 521 -20.20 30.77 43.71
N LEU A 522 -20.54 31.71 42.80
CA LEU A 522 -19.96 33.06 42.74
C LEU A 522 -20.31 33.96 43.96
N ARG A 523 -21.42 33.69 44.67
CA ARG A 523 -21.82 34.47 45.85
C ARG A 523 -20.96 34.19 47.10
N LYS A 524 -20.10 33.17 47.09
CA LYS A 524 -19.08 32.99 48.14
C LYS A 524 -17.91 33.94 47.84
N LYS A 525 -17.78 35.01 48.64
CA LYS A 525 -16.77 36.09 48.53
C LYS A 525 -15.29 35.68 48.74
N THR A 526 -14.97 34.40 48.71
CA THR A 526 -13.59 33.90 48.80
C THR A 526 -13.19 33.33 47.45
N PRO A 527 -12.20 33.91 46.74
CA PRO A 527 -11.68 33.31 45.51
C PRO A 527 -11.14 31.92 45.85
N LEU A 528 -11.72 30.89 45.26
CA LEU A 528 -11.22 29.51 45.36
C LEU A 528 -9.88 29.44 44.63
N LYS A 529 -8.78 29.78 45.32
CA LYS A 529 -7.40 29.61 44.86
C LYS A 529 -6.96 28.14 44.91
N PHE A 530 -7.83 27.22 44.48
CA PHE A 530 -7.46 25.82 44.33
C PHE A 530 -7.21 25.55 42.85
N ASN A 531 -6.01 25.06 42.55
CA ASN A 531 -5.65 24.63 41.21
C ASN A 531 -6.46 23.38 40.88
N ILE A 532 -7.49 23.54 40.04
CA ILE A 532 -8.31 22.42 39.59
C ILE A 532 -7.65 21.64 38.47
N ALA A 533 -6.55 22.10 37.88
CA ALA A 533 -5.91 21.39 36.77
C ALA A 533 -5.47 19.98 37.16
N LYS A 534 -4.99 19.77 38.38
CA LYS A 534 -4.57 18.44 38.86
C LYS A 534 -5.78 17.51 39.14
N PRO A 535 -6.84 17.95 39.86
CA PRO A 535 -8.10 17.20 39.94
C PRO A 535 -8.80 16.97 38.60
N LEU A 536 -8.81 17.94 37.70
CA LEU A 536 -9.43 17.84 36.38
C LEU A 536 -8.62 16.89 35.49
N ALA A 537 -7.29 16.95 35.52
CA ALA A 537 -6.42 15.95 34.90
C ALA A 537 -6.66 14.56 35.50
N ASN A 538 -6.86 14.43 36.81
CA ASN A 538 -7.17 13.17 37.47
C ASN A 538 -8.61 12.67 37.20
N ALA A 539 -9.58 13.56 36.95
CA ALA A 539 -10.96 13.21 36.59
C ALA A 539 -11.13 12.96 35.08
N LEU A 540 -10.26 13.55 34.27
CA LEU A 540 -10.01 13.19 32.87
C LEU A 540 -9.07 12.00 32.76
N ASN A 541 -8.41 11.54 33.84
CA ASN A 541 -7.53 10.38 33.76
C ASN A 541 -8.27 9.11 33.35
N PRO A 542 -9.52 8.80 33.74
CA PRO A 542 -10.28 7.71 33.12
C PRO A 542 -10.39 7.83 31.58
N TRP A 543 -10.38 9.06 31.06
CA TRP A 543 -10.39 9.38 29.62
C TRP A 543 -8.98 9.46 29.00
N ASN A 544 -7.93 9.63 29.80
CA ASN A 544 -6.50 9.55 29.40
C ASN A 544 -5.85 8.17 29.70
N THR A 545 -6.55 7.29 30.42
CA THR A 545 -6.17 5.88 30.69
C THR A 545 -6.87 4.90 29.78
N PHE A 546 -7.72 5.37 28.84
CA PHE A 546 -7.56 4.82 27.51
C PHE A 546 -6.11 5.13 27.16
N GLU A 547 -5.25 4.10 27.17
CA GLU A 547 -3.98 4.16 26.46
C GLU A 547 -4.19 4.99 25.20
N ARG A 548 -3.26 5.89 24.86
CA ARG A 548 -3.28 6.52 23.53
C ARG A 548 -3.29 5.37 22.53
N ASN A 549 -4.48 4.92 22.16
CA ASN A 549 -4.70 3.81 21.29
C ASN A 549 -4.34 4.40 19.95
N ASP A 550 -3.07 4.21 19.57
CA ASP A 550 -2.57 4.62 18.28
C ASP A 550 -3.23 3.68 17.24
N PHE A 551 -4.53 3.88 16.99
CA PHE A 551 -5.37 2.93 16.24
C PHE A 551 -4.82 2.72 14.83
N LEU A 552 -4.40 3.82 14.19
CA LEU A 552 -3.77 3.77 12.87
C LEU A 552 -2.34 3.21 12.89
N HIS A 553 -1.67 3.10 14.05
CA HIS A 553 -0.26 2.68 14.11
C HIS A 553 -0.02 1.30 13.53
N ASN A 554 -0.86 0.32 13.86
CA ASN A 554 -0.68 -1.04 13.36
C ASN A 554 -0.83 -1.10 11.84
N TYR A 555 -1.87 -0.44 11.31
CA TYR A 555 -2.06 -0.31 9.87
C TYR A 555 -0.87 0.40 9.20
N ALA A 556 -0.48 1.57 9.73
CA ALA A 556 0.61 2.38 9.22
C ALA A 556 1.93 1.61 9.20
N LYS A 557 2.30 0.95 10.30
CA LYS A 557 3.54 0.18 10.41
C LYS A 557 3.58 -1.04 9.50
N THR A 558 2.43 -1.66 9.25
CA THR A 558 2.35 -2.86 8.38
C THR A 558 2.38 -2.47 6.90
N PHE A 559 1.70 -1.41 6.49
CA PHE A 559 1.42 -1.13 5.08
C PHE A 559 2.11 0.11 4.49
N TRP A 560 2.93 0.84 5.26
CA TRP A 560 3.62 2.04 4.77
C TRP A 560 4.42 1.77 3.49
N ALA A 561 5.10 0.61 3.40
CA ALA A 561 5.94 0.24 2.27
C ALA A 561 5.14 0.14 0.96
N SER A 562 4.00 -0.56 1.01
CA SER A 562 3.09 -0.72 -0.14
C SER A 562 2.52 0.63 -0.61
N HIS A 563 2.09 1.48 0.33
CA HIS A 563 1.58 2.82 -0.02
C HIS A 563 2.67 3.73 -0.58
N LEU A 564 3.87 3.70 0.01
CA LEU A 564 5.01 4.50 -0.41
C LEU A 564 5.41 4.13 -1.85
N ALA A 565 5.54 2.83 -2.16
CA ALA A 565 5.86 2.34 -3.50
C ALA A 565 4.87 2.86 -4.56
N SER A 566 3.58 2.91 -4.25
CA SER A 566 2.57 3.43 -5.19
C SER A 566 2.58 4.96 -5.31
N SER A 567 3.15 5.68 -4.33
CA SER A 567 3.13 7.14 -4.25
C SER A 567 4.34 7.86 -4.86
N LEU A 568 5.46 7.14 -5.10
CA LEU A 568 6.71 7.74 -5.57
C LEU A 568 6.56 8.48 -6.92
N PRO A 569 7.22 9.64 -7.11
CA PRO A 569 8.17 10.29 -6.19
C PRO A 569 7.50 10.96 -4.96
N LEU A 570 8.25 11.03 -3.85
CA LEU A 570 7.81 11.68 -2.61
C LEU A 570 7.64 13.19 -2.79
N SER A 571 6.70 13.77 -2.04
CA SER A 571 6.53 15.22 -1.97
C SER A 571 7.62 15.85 -1.10
N SER A 572 8.01 17.10 -1.40
CA SER A 572 9.09 17.80 -0.69
C SER A 572 8.85 17.95 0.82
N GLN A 573 7.59 17.92 1.27
CA GLN A 573 7.21 17.98 2.68
C GLN A 573 7.41 16.65 3.40
N ILE A 574 7.27 15.53 2.69
CA ILE A 574 7.32 14.18 3.27
C ILE A 574 8.72 13.58 3.19
N THR A 575 9.52 13.93 2.19
CA THR A 575 10.94 13.53 2.08
C THR A 575 11.72 13.69 3.40
N PRO A 576 11.73 14.86 4.09
CA PRO A 576 12.47 15.00 5.35
C PRO A 576 11.88 14.18 6.50
N LEU A 577 10.58 13.88 6.48
CA LEU A 577 9.96 13.01 7.50
C LEU A 577 10.37 11.56 7.28
N PHE A 578 10.36 11.12 6.02
CA PHE A 578 10.84 9.81 5.62
C PHE A 578 12.31 9.60 6.01
N GLU A 579 13.19 10.56 5.70
CA GLU A 579 14.61 10.51 6.09
C GLU A 579 14.79 10.35 7.61
N ARG A 580 14.05 11.11 8.43
CA ARG A 580 14.13 10.99 9.89
C ARG A 580 13.60 9.66 10.42
N LEU A 581 12.55 9.11 9.79
CA LEU A 581 12.01 7.80 10.15
C LEU A 581 12.98 6.67 9.81
N CYS A 582 13.69 6.82 8.69
CA CYS A 582 14.80 5.97 8.29
C CYS A 582 15.95 6.00 9.29
N ASP A 583 16.41 7.19 9.66
CA ASP A 583 17.49 7.38 10.65
C ASP A 583 17.10 6.80 12.03
N GLY A 584 15.82 6.88 12.39
CA GLY A 584 15.28 6.33 13.64
C GLY A 584 15.04 4.81 13.63
N ASN A 585 15.31 4.10 12.53
CA ASN A 585 15.01 2.66 12.35
C ASN A 585 13.54 2.27 12.66
N VAL A 586 12.60 3.20 12.51
CA VAL A 586 11.17 2.97 12.80
C VAL A 586 10.52 2.07 11.73
N LEU A 587 11.05 2.12 10.51
CA LEU A 587 10.51 1.51 9.30
C LEU A 587 10.92 0.02 9.13
N LEU A 588 11.14 -0.70 10.23
CA LEU A 588 11.52 -2.12 10.23
C LEU A 588 10.61 -2.96 11.15
N PRO A 589 10.41 -4.26 10.87
CA PRO A 589 10.88 -5.01 9.70
C PRO A 589 9.99 -4.81 8.46
N ILE A 590 10.53 -5.09 7.27
CA ILE A 590 9.79 -5.08 6.00
C ILE A 590 9.87 -6.50 5.41
N GLU A 591 8.78 -6.99 4.82
CA GLU A 591 8.78 -8.26 4.09
C GLU A 591 9.70 -8.19 2.85
N SER A 592 10.37 -9.30 2.51
CA SER A 592 11.36 -9.30 1.42
C SER A 592 10.78 -8.89 0.07
N ASP A 593 9.53 -9.25 -0.20
CA ASP A 593 8.84 -8.92 -1.44
C ASP A 593 8.49 -7.42 -1.53
N ASP A 594 8.12 -6.81 -0.40
CA ASP A 594 7.88 -5.38 -0.30
C ASP A 594 9.17 -4.57 -0.47
N VAL A 595 10.29 -5.03 0.12
CA VAL A 595 11.61 -4.42 -0.09
C VAL A 595 11.97 -4.42 -1.57
N LYS A 596 11.75 -5.54 -2.27
CA LYS A 596 12.02 -5.65 -3.71
C LYS A 596 11.16 -4.71 -4.53
N ARG A 597 9.86 -4.61 -4.24
CA ARG A 597 8.92 -3.73 -4.95
C ARG A 597 9.22 -2.25 -4.71
N LEU A 598 9.52 -1.87 -3.46
CA LEU A 598 9.97 -0.53 -3.11
C LEU A 598 11.27 -0.17 -3.82
N PHE A 599 12.25 -1.08 -3.82
CA PHE A 599 13.53 -0.88 -4.46
C PHE A 599 13.38 -0.73 -5.99
N GLN A 600 12.56 -1.57 -6.62
CA GLN A 600 12.18 -1.43 -8.02
C GLN A 600 11.64 -0.03 -8.31
N ARG A 601 10.70 0.45 -7.50
CA ARG A 601 10.08 1.76 -7.72
C ARG A 601 11.06 2.91 -7.47
N ALA A 602 11.87 2.83 -6.43
CA ALA A 602 12.92 3.81 -6.12
C ALA A 602 13.87 3.97 -7.32
N VAL A 603 14.28 2.85 -7.92
CA VAL A 603 15.16 2.84 -9.08
C VAL A 603 14.48 3.43 -10.32
N VAL A 604 13.22 3.07 -10.60
CA VAL A 604 12.48 3.60 -11.77
C VAL A 604 12.19 5.09 -11.64
N THR A 605 11.97 5.58 -10.42
CA THR A 605 11.68 7.00 -10.14
C THR A 605 12.94 7.83 -9.90
N GLY A 606 14.10 7.20 -9.76
CA GLY A 606 15.37 7.88 -9.50
C GLY A 606 15.52 8.41 -8.06
N SER A 607 14.77 7.86 -7.10
CA SER A 607 14.86 8.26 -5.68
C SER A 607 16.09 7.65 -5.03
N VAL A 608 17.15 8.45 -4.88
CA VAL A 608 18.46 8.02 -4.39
C VAL A 608 18.41 7.72 -2.90
N GLU A 609 17.73 8.56 -2.13
CA GLU A 609 17.65 8.49 -0.67
C GLU A 609 16.92 7.22 -0.21
N LEU A 610 15.79 6.90 -0.85
CA LEU A 610 15.05 5.67 -0.61
C LEU A 610 15.86 4.44 -1.01
N ALA A 611 16.53 4.47 -2.16
CA ALA A 611 17.40 3.37 -2.59
C ALA A 611 18.54 3.14 -1.58
N ALA A 612 19.15 4.22 -1.07
CA ALA A 612 20.20 4.17 -0.05
C ALA A 612 19.72 3.47 1.23
N HIS A 613 18.56 3.88 1.74
CA HIS A 613 18.01 3.31 2.96
C HIS A 613 17.65 1.83 2.78
N LEU A 614 17.06 1.44 1.64
CA LEU A 614 16.71 0.05 1.37
C LEU A 614 17.96 -0.84 1.29
N ILE A 615 19.04 -0.36 0.70
CA ILE A 615 20.31 -1.10 0.62
C ILE A 615 20.94 -1.23 2.01
N ASN A 616 21.09 -0.10 2.72
CA ASN A 616 21.87 -0.06 3.98
C ASN A 616 21.11 -0.62 5.19
N ALA A 617 19.82 -0.32 5.33
CA ALA A 617 19.02 -0.69 6.50
C ALA A 617 18.18 -1.96 6.28
N CYS A 618 17.70 -2.19 5.06
CA CYS A 618 16.82 -3.32 4.74
C CYS A 618 17.55 -4.46 3.99
N ASN A 619 18.86 -4.32 3.76
CA ASN A 619 19.69 -5.29 3.03
C ASN A 619 19.10 -5.65 1.64
N ALA A 620 18.57 -4.65 0.93
CA ALA A 620 18.01 -4.84 -0.40
C ALA A 620 19.08 -5.32 -1.38
N ASN A 621 18.78 -6.38 -2.13
CA ASN A 621 19.74 -6.92 -3.10
C ASN A 621 19.76 -6.07 -4.37
N VAL A 622 20.87 -5.34 -4.57
CA VAL A 622 21.11 -4.47 -5.73
C VAL A 622 21.08 -5.20 -7.08
N ASN A 623 21.27 -6.51 -7.07
CA ASN A 623 21.32 -7.37 -8.27
C ASN A 623 19.97 -8.03 -8.59
N TRP A 624 18.90 -7.72 -7.85
CA TRP A 624 17.57 -8.21 -8.19
C TRP A 624 17.20 -7.87 -9.63
N LYS A 625 16.46 -8.79 -10.24
CA LYS A 625 15.84 -8.61 -11.55
C LYS A 625 14.50 -7.90 -11.32
N LEU A 626 14.43 -6.65 -11.76
CA LEU A 626 13.41 -5.67 -11.35
C LEU A 626 12.32 -5.46 -12.40
N ASP A 627 12.42 -6.01 -13.60
CA ASP A 627 11.38 -5.89 -14.64
C ASP A 627 11.22 -7.19 -15.43
N SER A 628 10.24 -7.22 -16.34
CA SER A 628 9.97 -8.35 -17.24
C SER A 628 11.15 -8.66 -18.17
N ASN A 629 12.01 -7.69 -18.45
CA ASN A 629 13.22 -7.85 -19.25
C ASN A 629 14.40 -8.38 -18.44
N ARG A 630 14.21 -8.73 -17.16
CA ARG A 630 15.26 -9.19 -16.26
C ARG A 630 16.41 -8.17 -16.15
N ARG A 631 16.10 -6.88 -16.13
CA ARG A 631 17.06 -5.80 -15.89
C ARG A 631 17.34 -5.65 -14.40
N THR A 632 18.61 -5.38 -14.06
CA THR A 632 19.02 -5.04 -12.67
C THR A 632 18.84 -3.55 -12.39
N ALA A 633 19.03 -3.13 -11.15
CA ALA A 633 19.00 -1.72 -10.78
C ALA A 633 19.99 -0.88 -11.60
N LEU A 634 21.17 -1.43 -11.88
CA LEU A 634 22.20 -0.75 -12.68
C LEU A 634 21.73 -0.50 -14.11
N HIS A 635 21.10 -1.48 -14.77
CA HIS A 635 20.52 -1.30 -16.11
C HIS A 635 19.49 -0.16 -16.15
N LEU A 636 18.58 -0.14 -15.17
CA LEU A 636 17.51 0.85 -15.11
C LEU A 636 18.06 2.25 -14.82
N SER A 637 19.04 2.38 -13.92
CA SER A 637 19.69 3.67 -13.61
C SER A 637 20.38 4.27 -14.85
N VAL A 638 21.11 3.45 -15.62
CA VAL A 638 21.74 3.83 -16.90
C VAL A 638 20.69 4.17 -17.95
N MET A 639 19.63 3.35 -18.05
CA MET A 639 18.54 3.56 -19.01
C MET A 639 17.81 4.88 -18.78
N HIS A 640 17.61 5.30 -17.53
CA HIS A 640 16.93 6.55 -17.18
C HIS A 640 17.87 7.74 -16.95
N ASN A 641 19.19 7.56 -17.15
CA ASN A 641 20.21 8.60 -16.95
C ASN A 641 20.28 9.12 -15.49
N PHE A 642 20.11 8.25 -14.49
CA PHE A 642 20.15 8.58 -13.08
C PHE A 642 21.57 8.47 -12.50
N GLY A 643 22.44 9.45 -12.79
CA GLY A 643 23.85 9.45 -12.38
C GLY A 643 24.08 9.22 -10.88
N ASN A 644 23.41 9.97 -10.01
CA ASN A 644 23.56 9.84 -8.55
C ASN A 644 23.13 8.46 -8.03
N LEU A 645 22.07 7.89 -8.63
CA LEU A 645 21.62 6.53 -8.29
C LEU A 645 22.65 5.50 -8.77
N THR A 646 23.21 5.67 -9.97
CA THR A 646 24.28 4.80 -10.48
C THR A 646 25.51 4.83 -9.58
N GLU A 647 25.94 6.00 -9.10
CA GLU A 647 27.06 6.12 -8.14
C GLU A 647 26.79 5.34 -6.85
N LEU A 648 25.58 5.45 -6.31
CA LEU A 648 25.15 4.72 -5.12
C LEU A 648 25.16 3.20 -5.33
N LEU A 649 24.66 2.74 -6.48
CA LEU A 649 24.67 1.31 -6.83
C LEU A 649 26.09 0.77 -7.02
N LEU A 650 26.98 1.55 -7.65
CA LEU A 650 28.38 1.17 -7.84
C LEU A 650 29.15 1.11 -6.52
N ASN A 651 28.77 1.90 -5.53
CA ASN A 651 29.32 1.85 -4.17
C ASN A 651 28.78 0.70 -3.31
N SER A 652 27.76 -0.02 -3.78
CA SER A 652 27.13 -1.10 -3.00
C SER A 652 28.00 -2.37 -3.00
N GLU A 653 27.99 -3.10 -1.88
CA GLU A 653 28.70 -4.38 -1.78
C GLU A 653 28.14 -5.42 -2.76
N ASN A 654 29.02 -6.19 -3.41
CA ASN A 654 28.67 -7.27 -4.34
C ASN A 654 27.85 -6.86 -5.58
N ILE A 655 27.94 -5.62 -6.06
CA ILE A 655 27.28 -5.21 -7.31
C ILE A 655 27.76 -6.04 -8.51
N ASP A 656 26.82 -6.62 -9.26
CA ASP A 656 27.08 -7.37 -10.50
C ASP A 656 26.92 -6.45 -11.70
N VAL A 657 28.06 -5.93 -12.18
CA VAL A 657 28.11 -5.10 -13.39
C VAL A 657 28.04 -5.92 -14.68
N GLY A 658 28.17 -7.25 -14.62
CA GLY A 658 28.09 -8.17 -15.76
C GLY A 658 26.74 -8.83 -15.97
N ALA A 659 25.76 -8.51 -15.14
CA ALA A 659 24.41 -9.02 -15.29
C ALA A 659 23.86 -8.78 -16.70
N MET A 660 23.24 -9.80 -17.30
CA MET A 660 22.55 -9.68 -18.59
C MET A 660 21.04 -9.54 -18.42
N ASP A 661 20.42 -8.77 -19.31
CA ASP A 661 18.97 -8.73 -19.51
C ASP A 661 18.50 -9.82 -20.51
N VAL A 662 17.20 -9.89 -20.82
CA VAL A 662 16.63 -10.89 -21.75
C VAL A 662 17.19 -10.75 -23.18
N ALA A 663 17.69 -9.57 -23.56
CA ALA A 663 18.32 -9.32 -24.86
C ALA A 663 19.84 -9.57 -24.82
N TYR A 664 20.36 -10.18 -23.75
CA TYR A 664 21.79 -10.37 -23.50
C TYR A 664 22.56 -9.04 -23.49
N ALA A 665 21.92 -7.93 -23.15
CA ALA A 665 22.58 -6.65 -22.98
C ALA A 665 23.07 -6.51 -21.54
N THR A 666 24.34 -6.10 -21.38
CA THR A 666 24.91 -5.68 -20.09
C THR A 666 24.59 -4.20 -19.82
N PRO A 667 24.73 -3.71 -18.57
CA PRO A 667 24.63 -2.29 -18.27
C PRO A 667 25.60 -1.45 -19.11
N MET A 668 26.81 -1.97 -19.37
CA MET A 668 27.81 -1.29 -20.19
C MET A 668 27.37 -1.16 -21.65
N ARG A 669 26.76 -2.20 -22.23
CA ARG A 669 26.18 -2.14 -23.58
C ARG A 669 25.08 -1.09 -23.69
N LEU A 670 24.20 -1.01 -22.68
CA LEU A 670 23.18 0.03 -22.63
C LEU A 670 23.79 1.43 -22.50
N ALA A 671 24.83 1.57 -21.67
CA ALA A 671 25.54 2.83 -21.49
C ALA A 671 26.19 3.28 -22.81
N ALA A 672 26.84 2.38 -23.53
CA ALA A 672 27.48 2.66 -24.82
C ALA A 672 26.48 3.13 -25.88
N LYS A 673 25.33 2.46 -25.98
CA LYS A 673 24.26 2.84 -26.92
C LYS A 673 23.68 4.23 -26.61
N LYS A 674 23.63 4.62 -25.34
CA LYS A 674 23.06 5.90 -24.89
C LYS A 674 24.08 7.03 -24.71
N GLY A 675 25.38 6.74 -24.78
CA GLY A 675 26.43 7.69 -24.41
C GLY A 675 26.46 8.02 -22.91
N PHE A 676 26.01 7.11 -22.04
CA PHE A 676 26.00 7.31 -20.59
C PHE A 676 27.40 7.05 -19.99
N PRO A 677 27.94 7.94 -19.13
CA PRO A 677 29.33 7.87 -18.69
C PRO A 677 29.55 6.86 -17.53
N LEU A 678 29.23 5.58 -17.74
CA LEU A 678 29.26 4.56 -16.67
C LEU A 678 30.67 4.31 -16.10
N ILE A 679 31.68 4.21 -16.95
CA ILE A 679 33.07 3.99 -16.53
C ILE A 679 33.59 5.18 -15.70
N TYR A 680 33.21 6.40 -16.08
CA TYR A 680 33.52 7.61 -15.32
C TYR A 680 32.94 7.55 -13.90
N LEU A 681 31.67 7.17 -13.77
CA LEU A 681 31.02 7.05 -12.46
C LEU A 681 31.67 5.94 -11.61
N ALA A 682 32.06 4.82 -12.21
CA ALA A 682 32.81 3.76 -11.51
C ALA A 682 34.20 4.23 -11.05
N ALA A 683 34.90 5.02 -11.87
CA ALA A 683 36.17 5.64 -11.50
C ALA A 683 36.01 6.65 -10.36
N LYS A 684 34.92 7.43 -10.35
CA LYS A 684 34.60 8.36 -9.26
C LYS A 684 34.40 7.64 -7.92
N CYS A 685 33.85 6.42 -7.96
CA CYS A 685 33.68 5.56 -6.78
C CYS A 685 34.98 4.87 -6.31
N GLY A 686 36.07 4.92 -7.10
CA GLY A 686 37.37 4.35 -6.72
C GLY A 686 37.44 2.81 -6.73
N GLN A 687 36.48 2.12 -7.35
CA GLN A 687 36.42 0.65 -7.35
C GLN A 687 37.17 0.03 -8.54
N ARG A 688 38.46 -0.26 -8.36
CA ARG A 688 39.35 -0.81 -9.43
C ARG A 688 38.83 -2.09 -10.09
N SER A 689 38.27 -3.02 -9.31
CA SER A 689 37.73 -4.29 -9.82
C SER A 689 36.55 -4.09 -10.78
N ILE A 690 35.63 -3.17 -10.44
CA ILE A 690 34.49 -2.81 -11.29
C ILE A 690 34.96 -2.14 -12.58
N ILE A 691 35.93 -1.23 -12.48
CA ILE A 691 36.49 -0.53 -13.64
C ILE A 691 37.05 -1.54 -14.64
N ALA A 692 37.87 -2.50 -14.19
CA ALA A 692 38.44 -3.53 -15.04
C ALA A 692 37.36 -4.41 -15.71
N GLN A 693 36.30 -4.77 -14.98
CA GLN A 693 35.18 -5.53 -15.54
C GLN A 693 34.39 -4.75 -16.59
N LEU A 694 34.10 -3.46 -16.34
CA LEU A 694 33.39 -2.61 -17.30
C LEU A 694 34.20 -2.36 -18.57
N ILE A 695 35.52 -2.14 -18.45
CA ILE A 695 36.43 -2.00 -19.61
C ILE A 695 36.37 -3.27 -20.47
N LYS A 696 36.54 -4.45 -19.85
CA LYS A 696 36.46 -5.73 -20.56
C LYS A 696 35.13 -5.91 -21.31
N GLN A 697 34.00 -5.61 -20.67
CA GLN A 697 32.68 -5.70 -21.33
C GLN A 697 32.53 -4.71 -22.48
N SER A 698 33.15 -3.54 -22.36
CA SER A 698 33.04 -2.51 -23.38
C SER A 698 33.86 -2.82 -24.63
N GLN A 699 34.94 -3.61 -24.53
CA GLN A 699 35.72 -4.10 -25.69
C GLN A 699 34.88 -4.94 -26.66
N GLU A 700 33.81 -5.59 -26.17
CA GLU A 700 32.91 -6.41 -26.99
C GLU A 700 31.99 -5.55 -27.89
N GLU A 701 31.94 -4.23 -27.68
CA GLU A 701 31.08 -3.31 -28.41
C GLU A 701 31.81 -2.58 -29.54
N ARG A 702 31.11 -2.39 -30.67
CA ARG A 702 31.64 -1.72 -31.86
C ARG A 702 32.08 -0.26 -31.61
N ASN A 703 31.54 0.38 -30.58
CA ASN A 703 31.77 1.78 -30.24
C ASN A 703 32.59 1.97 -28.94
N HIS A 704 33.32 0.93 -28.49
CA HIS A 704 34.15 0.95 -27.28
C HIS A 704 35.01 2.22 -27.12
N LEU A 705 35.71 2.60 -28.19
CA LEU A 705 36.66 3.72 -28.19
C LEU A 705 35.96 5.07 -27.92
N VAL A 706 34.75 5.25 -28.44
CA VAL A 706 33.93 6.46 -28.21
C VAL A 706 33.49 6.55 -26.75
N THR A 707 33.09 5.42 -26.15
CA THR A 707 32.69 5.38 -24.73
C THR A 707 33.85 5.64 -23.78
N MET A 708 35.02 5.11 -24.10
CA MET A 708 36.26 5.33 -23.36
C MET A 708 36.71 6.80 -23.48
N TRP A 709 36.64 7.37 -24.68
CA TRP A 709 36.98 8.77 -24.94
C TRP A 709 36.11 9.75 -24.15
N ASN A 710 34.78 9.61 -24.23
CA ASN A 710 33.85 10.47 -23.49
C ASN A 710 34.07 10.40 -21.97
N THR A 711 34.51 9.24 -21.47
CA THR A 711 34.85 9.02 -20.05
C THR A 711 36.11 9.77 -19.65
N ILE A 712 37.18 9.68 -20.45
CA ILE A 712 38.46 10.36 -20.22
C ILE A 712 38.29 11.88 -20.30
N GLU A 713 37.54 12.35 -21.29
CA GLU A 713 37.21 13.76 -21.47
C GLU A 713 36.56 14.34 -20.21
N ARG A 714 35.55 13.64 -19.66
CA ARG A 714 34.85 14.09 -18.45
C ARG A 714 35.74 14.08 -17.20
N ALA A 715 36.63 13.09 -17.06
CA ALA A 715 37.60 13.02 -15.96
C ALA A 715 38.65 14.14 -16.02
N ALA A 716 39.11 14.50 -17.22
CA ALA A 716 40.08 15.56 -17.43
C ALA A 716 39.49 16.96 -17.15
N LEU A 717 38.22 17.19 -17.52
CA LEU A 717 37.52 18.45 -17.28
C LEU A 717 37.30 18.75 -15.79
N GLU A 718 37.13 17.72 -14.95
CA GLU A 718 36.98 17.88 -13.50
C GLU A 718 38.32 17.97 -12.73
N VAL A 719 39.46 17.98 -13.43
CA VAL A 719 40.81 18.15 -12.86
C VAL A 719 41.13 17.10 -11.78
N ARG A 720 40.78 15.84 -12.03
CA ARG A 720 41.13 14.69 -11.16
C ARG A 720 42.05 13.70 -11.88
N PRO A 721 43.34 14.04 -12.11
CA PRO A 721 44.28 13.18 -12.83
C PRO A 721 44.47 11.80 -12.19
N GLU A 722 44.25 11.67 -10.88
CA GLU A 722 44.32 10.40 -10.15
C GLU A 722 43.26 9.39 -10.63
N MET A 723 42.09 9.86 -11.10
CA MET A 723 41.05 9.01 -11.68
C MET A 723 41.45 8.47 -13.05
N ILE A 724 42.20 9.25 -13.82
CA ILE A 724 42.73 8.84 -15.13
C ILE A 724 43.75 7.71 -14.92
N HIS A 725 44.61 7.82 -13.90
CA HIS A 725 45.52 6.73 -13.51
C HIS A 725 44.79 5.47 -13.01
N LEU A 726 43.63 5.59 -12.36
CA LEU A 726 42.82 4.44 -11.93
C LEU A 726 42.11 3.73 -13.10
N ILE A 727 41.68 4.47 -14.11
CA ILE A 727 41.13 3.90 -15.36
C ILE A 727 42.25 3.23 -16.17
N LEU A 728 43.47 3.72 -16.05
CA LEU A 728 44.63 3.34 -16.86
C LEU A 728 45.71 2.61 -16.04
N ASP A 729 45.34 1.94 -14.94
CA ASP A 729 46.29 1.27 -14.04
C ASP A 729 47.15 0.25 -14.81
N GLU A 730 48.45 0.20 -14.49
CA GLU A 730 49.54 -0.24 -15.38
C GLU A 730 49.42 -1.67 -15.94
N ASP A 731 48.66 -2.56 -15.30
CA ASP A 731 48.49 -3.96 -15.73
C ASP A 731 47.48 -4.14 -16.89
N VAL A 732 46.50 -3.25 -17.03
CA VAL A 732 45.53 -3.29 -18.17
C VAL A 732 46.16 -2.67 -19.42
N VAL A 733 46.95 -1.62 -19.24
CA VAL A 733 47.61 -0.86 -20.31
C VAL A 733 48.74 -1.66 -20.99
N GLN A 734 49.45 -2.55 -20.29
CA GLN A 734 50.53 -3.33 -20.93
C GLN A 734 50.03 -4.39 -21.92
N GLN A 735 48.87 -5.01 -21.68
CA GLN A 735 48.24 -5.92 -22.65
C GLN A 735 47.54 -5.15 -23.78
N GLU A 736 46.85 -4.06 -23.47
CA GLU A 736 46.12 -3.28 -24.46
C GLU A 736 47.01 -2.39 -25.34
N HIS A 737 48.17 -1.89 -24.87
CA HIS A 737 49.13 -1.26 -25.77
C HIS A 737 49.59 -2.23 -26.86
N ALA A 738 49.73 -3.52 -26.58
CA ALA A 738 50.07 -4.49 -27.61
C ALA A 738 48.90 -4.74 -28.57
N GLU A 739 47.66 -4.85 -28.08
CA GLU A 739 46.47 -5.18 -28.88
C GLU A 739 45.87 -3.99 -29.65
N ILE A 740 45.81 -2.80 -29.05
CA ILE A 740 45.38 -1.56 -29.70
C ILE A 740 46.40 -1.14 -30.76
N THR A 741 47.71 -1.24 -30.46
CA THR A 741 48.77 -0.98 -31.46
C THR A 741 48.76 -2.06 -32.56
N LYS A 742 48.45 -3.32 -32.24
CA LYS A 742 48.30 -4.41 -33.22
C LYS A 742 47.07 -4.25 -34.11
N CYS A 743 45.91 -3.89 -33.56
CA CYS A 743 44.71 -3.55 -34.34
C CYS A 743 44.92 -2.31 -35.22
N LEU A 744 45.63 -1.29 -34.73
CA LEU A 744 46.00 -0.09 -35.51
C LEU A 744 47.00 -0.39 -36.63
N LEU A 745 47.88 -1.39 -36.46
CA LEU A 745 48.83 -1.85 -37.49
C LEU A 745 48.18 -2.79 -38.51
N GLU A 746 47.20 -3.61 -38.11
CA GLU A 746 46.53 -4.59 -38.97
C GLU A 746 45.41 -3.97 -39.85
N SER A 747 44.87 -2.78 -39.51
CA SER A 747 43.76 -2.16 -40.25
C SER A 747 44.15 -1.27 -41.45
N GLN A 748 45.38 -1.34 -41.97
CA GLN A 748 45.79 -0.60 -43.19
C GLN A 748 45.25 -1.18 -44.51
N ARG A 749 44.28 -2.10 -44.49
CA ARG A 749 43.62 -2.59 -45.71
C ARG A 749 42.12 -2.62 -45.51
N VAL A 750 41.43 -1.58 -46.00
CA VAL A 750 40.14 -1.61 -46.74
C VAL A 750 39.51 -0.20 -46.67
N PRO A 751 39.04 0.38 -47.80
CA PRO A 751 38.41 1.71 -47.82
C PRO A 751 36.96 1.67 -47.30
N PRO A 752 36.38 2.81 -46.85
CA PRO A 752 35.05 2.83 -46.26
C PRO A 752 33.96 2.70 -47.33
N GLN A 753 33.08 1.70 -47.18
CA GLN A 753 31.78 1.67 -47.86
C GLN A 753 30.66 2.09 -46.92
N THR A 754 29.83 2.98 -47.45
CA THR A 754 28.55 3.52 -47.00
C THR A 754 27.52 2.47 -46.57
N VAL A 755 26.73 2.77 -45.52
CA VAL A 755 25.34 2.30 -45.39
C VAL A 755 24.46 3.44 -44.90
N TYR A 756 23.43 3.76 -45.69
CA TYR A 756 22.35 4.73 -45.49
C TYR A 756 21.14 4.13 -44.77
N GLY A 757 20.33 5.02 -44.15
CA GLY A 757 18.87 4.97 -44.16
C GLY A 757 18.18 4.39 -42.90
N HIS A 758 17.03 4.89 -42.44
CA HIS A 758 16.12 5.96 -42.86
C HIS A 758 15.12 6.23 -41.71
N GLU A 759 14.84 7.52 -41.42
CA GLU A 759 13.51 8.15 -41.22
C GLU A 759 12.49 7.61 -40.17
N SER A 760 11.63 8.38 -39.48
CA SER A 760 11.11 9.74 -39.72
C SER A 760 10.18 10.26 -38.58
N SER A 761 10.30 11.56 -38.27
CA SER A 761 9.23 12.59 -38.17
C SER A 761 8.33 12.72 -36.90
N ARG A 762 7.88 13.91 -36.43
CA ARG A 762 8.17 15.36 -36.67
C ARG A 762 7.42 16.23 -35.62
N SER A 763 7.89 17.49 -35.49
CA SER A 763 7.22 18.72 -34.97
C SER A 763 7.39 19.03 -33.46
N SER A 764 7.69 20.25 -33.00
CA SER A 764 7.95 21.54 -33.66
C SER A 764 8.63 22.52 -32.68
N HIS A 765 9.27 23.57 -33.23
CA HIS A 765 9.83 24.78 -32.59
C HIS A 765 11.26 24.71 -32.03
N SER A 766 12.24 25.02 -32.89
CA SER A 766 13.18 26.13 -32.72
C SER A 766 14.30 26.03 -33.76
N GLU A 767 14.13 26.72 -34.88
CA GLU A 767 15.24 27.10 -35.75
C GLU A 767 16.18 28.05 -34.98
N ALA A 768 17.37 27.56 -34.68
CA ALA A 768 18.56 28.36 -34.48
C ALA A 768 19.74 27.56 -35.05
N LEU A 769 19.90 27.66 -36.37
CA LEU A 769 21.17 27.42 -37.05
C LEU A 769 22.20 28.41 -36.48
N GLY A 770 22.90 27.98 -35.44
CA GLY A 770 24.12 28.58 -34.95
C GLY A 770 25.00 27.43 -34.52
N ARG A 771 26.17 27.27 -35.14
CA ARG A 771 27.21 26.33 -34.73
C ARG A 771 27.40 26.43 -33.21
N THR A 772 26.82 25.50 -32.46
CA THR A 772 27.19 25.28 -31.07
C THR A 772 28.53 24.59 -31.14
N VAL A 773 29.61 25.37 -31.14
CA VAL A 773 30.95 24.88 -30.83
C VAL A 773 30.81 24.18 -29.49
N SER A 774 30.84 22.84 -29.51
CA SER A 774 31.02 22.05 -28.31
C SER A 774 32.38 22.44 -27.73
N PRO A 775 32.45 23.15 -26.59
CA PRO A 775 33.74 23.37 -25.97
C PRO A 775 34.07 22.03 -25.33
N ASN A 776 34.88 21.12 -25.93
CA ASN A 776 35.27 19.88 -25.23
C ASN A 776 36.31 18.92 -25.88
N ALA A 777 36.52 18.84 -27.20
CA ALA A 777 37.52 17.91 -27.77
C ALA A 777 38.95 18.48 -27.81
N ALA A 778 39.11 19.72 -28.27
CA ALA A 778 40.42 20.36 -28.38
C ALA A 778 41.07 20.63 -27.02
N THR A 779 40.29 21.09 -26.04
CA THR A 779 40.77 21.33 -24.68
C THR A 779 41.42 20.07 -24.08
N LEU A 780 40.87 18.88 -24.36
CA LEU A 780 41.46 17.61 -23.93
C LEU A 780 42.77 17.29 -24.65
N LEU A 781 42.85 17.53 -25.97
CA LEU A 781 44.10 17.35 -26.73
C LEU A 781 45.22 18.24 -26.19
N HIS A 782 44.91 19.49 -25.84
CA HIS A 782 45.90 20.40 -25.24
C HIS A 782 46.36 19.94 -23.86
N ILE A 783 45.43 19.43 -23.02
CA ILE A 783 45.77 18.84 -21.71
C ILE A 783 46.64 17.59 -21.89
N ALA A 784 46.27 16.68 -22.80
CA ALA A 784 47.02 15.47 -23.11
C ALA A 784 48.42 15.79 -23.63
N ALA A 785 48.55 16.79 -24.50
CA ALA A 785 49.84 17.25 -25.03
C ALA A 785 50.74 17.86 -23.97
N ARG A 786 50.17 18.55 -22.98
CA ARG A 786 50.91 19.14 -21.86
C ARG A 786 51.38 18.07 -20.87
N LEU A 787 50.52 17.08 -20.59
CA LEU A 787 50.75 16.05 -19.57
C LEU A 787 51.47 14.80 -20.10
N GLY A 788 51.63 14.64 -21.41
CA GLY A 788 52.41 13.55 -22.00
C GLY A 788 51.60 12.30 -22.38
N TRP A 789 50.29 12.42 -22.57
CA TRP A 789 49.41 11.28 -22.82
C TRP A 789 49.41 10.85 -24.29
N ALA A 790 50.49 10.19 -24.73
CA ALA A 790 50.67 9.75 -26.11
C ALA A 790 49.56 8.81 -26.61
N TRP A 791 49.06 7.94 -25.73
CA TRP A 791 47.96 7.02 -26.00
C TRP A 791 46.64 7.77 -26.28
N ALA A 792 46.38 8.90 -25.63
CA ALA A 792 45.18 9.70 -25.86
C ALA A 792 45.18 10.33 -27.26
N MET A 793 46.35 10.71 -27.78
CA MET A 793 46.51 11.17 -29.16
C MET A 793 46.25 10.05 -30.17
N ALA A 794 46.74 8.85 -29.89
CA ALA A 794 46.52 7.67 -30.73
C ALA A 794 45.04 7.26 -30.75
N LEU A 795 44.38 7.30 -29.58
CA LEU A 795 42.96 7.03 -29.42
C LEU A 795 42.09 8.06 -30.16
N ALA A 796 42.38 9.35 -29.99
CA ALA A 796 41.69 10.44 -30.68
C ALA A 796 41.75 10.27 -32.21
N ASN A 797 42.92 9.88 -32.73
CA ASN A 797 43.11 9.63 -34.15
C ASN A 797 42.32 8.40 -34.63
N ALA A 798 42.20 7.36 -33.81
CA ALA A 798 41.46 6.14 -34.13
C ALA A 798 39.94 6.34 -34.19
N ILE A 799 39.39 7.28 -33.42
CA ILE A 799 37.95 7.59 -33.38
C ILE A 799 37.49 8.32 -34.65
N GLY A 800 38.38 9.12 -35.26
CA GLY A 800 38.10 9.94 -36.44
C GLY A 800 37.34 11.24 -36.11
N ASP A 801 37.44 12.22 -37.01
CA ASP A 801 36.72 13.52 -36.95
C ASP A 801 37.22 14.55 -35.91
N ILE A 802 38.50 14.49 -35.50
CA ILE A 802 39.14 15.41 -34.55
C ILE A 802 40.24 16.25 -35.23
N ASP A 803 40.22 17.58 -35.05
CA ASP A 803 41.26 18.48 -35.57
C ASP A 803 42.43 18.66 -34.58
N PHE A 804 43.56 18.06 -34.91
CA PHE A 804 44.80 18.16 -34.13
C PHE A 804 45.53 19.51 -34.27
N ASN A 805 45.00 20.44 -35.07
CA ASN A 805 45.55 21.78 -35.25
C ASN A 805 44.77 22.87 -34.53
N GLU A 806 43.72 22.50 -33.79
CA GLU A 806 42.94 23.46 -33.02
C GLU A 806 43.83 24.18 -31.97
N LEU A 807 43.62 25.48 -31.81
CA LEU A 807 44.43 26.33 -30.93
C LEU A 807 43.84 26.36 -29.52
N ASP A 808 44.69 26.28 -28.51
CA ASP A 808 44.30 26.52 -27.12
C ASP A 808 44.06 28.03 -26.86
N PRO A 809 43.57 28.44 -25.68
CA PRO A 809 43.39 29.86 -25.33
C PRO A 809 44.68 30.70 -25.38
N HIS A 810 45.86 30.07 -25.46
CA HIS A 810 47.16 30.72 -25.61
C HIS A 810 47.67 30.72 -27.05
N GLY A 811 46.85 30.28 -28.02
CA GLY A 811 47.22 30.20 -29.43
C GLY A 811 48.18 29.06 -29.76
N LEU A 812 48.23 28.00 -28.94
CA LEU A 812 49.12 26.86 -29.12
C LEU A 812 48.36 25.63 -29.64
N THR A 813 48.96 24.94 -30.60
CA THR A 813 48.49 23.60 -31.02
C THR A 813 48.96 22.54 -30.02
N PRO A 814 48.32 21.36 -29.98
CA PRO A 814 48.79 20.20 -29.21
C PRO A 814 50.28 19.88 -29.47
N LEU A 815 50.75 20.01 -30.72
CA LEU A 815 52.16 19.79 -31.06
C LEU A 815 53.11 20.81 -30.39
N LEU A 816 52.72 22.09 -30.38
CA LEU A 816 53.50 23.16 -29.74
C LEU A 816 53.58 22.97 -28.23
N LEU A 817 52.47 22.55 -27.60
CA LEU A 817 52.44 22.20 -26.18
C LEU A 817 53.36 21.00 -25.87
N ALA A 818 53.26 19.92 -26.65
CA ALA A 818 54.08 18.74 -26.45
C ALA A 818 55.59 19.05 -26.58
N ALA A 819 55.96 19.88 -27.56
CA ALA A 819 57.35 20.33 -27.75
C ALA A 819 57.84 21.25 -26.63
N LYS A 820 56.97 22.15 -26.13
CA LYS A 820 57.28 23.05 -25.00
C LYS A 820 57.50 22.28 -23.69
N PHE A 821 56.67 21.28 -23.41
CA PHE A 821 56.69 20.51 -22.16
C PHE A 821 57.58 19.25 -22.20
N GLY A 822 58.25 18.97 -23.32
CA GLY A 822 59.20 17.85 -23.40
C GLY A 822 58.56 16.48 -23.59
N GLN A 823 57.33 16.42 -24.11
CA GLN A 823 56.56 15.19 -24.22
C GLN A 823 56.91 14.42 -25.49
N LYS A 824 58.06 13.74 -25.47
CA LYS A 824 58.64 13.03 -26.63
C LYS A 824 57.68 12.03 -27.28
N ASP A 825 56.99 11.20 -26.49
CA ASP A 825 56.12 10.15 -27.04
C ASP A 825 54.85 10.72 -27.66
N VAL A 826 54.33 11.84 -27.14
CA VAL A 826 53.24 12.59 -27.77
C VAL A 826 53.67 13.14 -29.13
N VAL A 827 54.87 13.74 -29.20
CA VAL A 827 55.41 14.26 -30.46
C VAL A 827 55.59 13.13 -31.48
N ARG A 828 56.05 11.95 -31.05
CA ARG A 828 56.15 10.77 -31.93
C ARG A 828 54.80 10.40 -32.53
N VAL A 829 53.73 10.35 -31.73
CA VAL A 829 52.39 10.00 -32.22
C VAL A 829 51.86 11.07 -33.17
N LEU A 830 51.94 12.36 -32.79
CA LEU A 830 51.43 13.48 -33.60
C LEU A 830 52.06 13.59 -34.98
N ILE A 831 53.35 13.26 -35.13
CA ILE A 831 54.04 13.30 -36.44
C ILE A 831 53.51 12.25 -37.43
N HIS A 832 52.98 11.13 -36.92
CA HIS A 832 52.45 10.04 -37.75
C HIS A 832 50.95 10.20 -38.05
N ILE A 833 50.29 11.21 -37.47
CA ILE A 833 48.86 11.48 -37.71
C ILE A 833 48.68 12.30 -38.98
N PRO A 834 47.82 11.88 -39.92
CA PRO A 834 47.57 12.63 -41.14
C PRO A 834 46.90 13.98 -40.83
N ASN A 835 47.27 15.02 -41.58
CA ASN A 835 46.77 16.40 -41.47
C ASN A 835 47.23 17.20 -40.23
N VAL A 836 48.20 16.73 -39.44
CA VAL A 836 48.85 17.56 -38.41
C VAL A 836 49.84 18.54 -39.05
N ASN A 837 49.71 19.83 -38.74
CA ASN A 837 50.61 20.88 -39.23
C ASN A 837 51.89 20.95 -38.39
N LEU A 838 52.94 20.26 -38.84
CA LEU A 838 54.27 20.27 -38.23
C LEU A 838 54.97 21.64 -38.26
N ARG A 839 54.49 22.56 -39.11
CA ARG A 839 55.02 23.92 -39.27
C ARG A 839 54.17 24.98 -38.55
N ALA A 840 53.23 24.56 -37.71
CA ALA A 840 52.48 25.49 -36.88
C ALA A 840 53.43 26.32 -36.00
N THR A 841 53.08 27.59 -35.81
CA THR A 841 53.84 28.53 -34.99
C THR A 841 52.99 29.03 -33.83
N ASP A 842 53.62 29.27 -32.68
CA ASP A 842 52.98 29.98 -31.57
C ASP A 842 52.72 31.46 -31.93
N PRO A 843 52.04 32.24 -31.08
CA PRO A 843 51.81 33.67 -31.31
C PRO A 843 53.08 34.54 -31.42
N TYR A 844 54.24 34.00 -31.05
CA TYR A 844 55.55 34.65 -31.15
C TYR A 844 56.33 34.24 -32.40
N GLY A 845 55.75 33.40 -33.26
CA GLY A 845 56.37 32.90 -34.49
C GLY A 845 57.30 31.70 -34.28
N ASN A 846 57.31 31.08 -33.10
CA ASN A 846 58.14 29.91 -32.82
C ASN A 846 57.46 28.62 -33.29
N THR A 847 58.16 27.84 -34.09
CA THR A 847 57.80 26.47 -34.46
C THR A 847 58.02 25.49 -33.30
N ALA A 848 57.44 24.29 -33.38
CA ALA A 848 57.64 23.23 -32.40
C ALA A 848 59.14 22.89 -32.19
N VAL A 849 59.97 22.97 -33.24
CA VAL A 849 61.43 22.75 -33.15
C VAL A 849 62.11 23.85 -32.33
N GLN A 850 61.73 25.12 -32.57
CA GLN A 850 62.27 26.26 -31.83
C GLN A 850 61.85 26.23 -30.36
N LEU A 851 60.62 25.83 -30.06
CA LEU A 851 60.17 25.60 -28.68
C LEU A 851 60.96 24.47 -28.01
N ALA A 852 61.10 23.30 -28.66
CA ALA A 852 61.90 22.21 -28.09
C ALA A 852 63.36 22.61 -27.84
N LEU A 853 63.98 23.41 -28.73
CA LEU A 853 65.31 23.97 -28.52
C LEU A 853 65.36 24.95 -27.34
N GLN A 854 64.40 25.86 -27.25
CA GLN A 854 64.32 26.88 -26.20
C GLN A 854 64.20 26.25 -24.81
N TYR A 855 63.41 25.17 -24.69
CA TYR A 855 63.18 24.46 -23.43
C TYR A 855 64.14 23.27 -23.20
N GLY A 856 65.11 23.05 -24.09
CA GLY A 856 66.21 22.09 -23.88
C GLY A 856 65.94 20.63 -24.26
N HIS A 857 64.84 20.33 -24.97
CA HIS A 857 64.39 18.97 -25.33
C HIS A 857 65.06 18.46 -26.62
N ARG A 858 66.36 18.16 -26.53
CA ARG A 858 67.23 17.79 -27.68
C ARG A 858 66.73 16.59 -28.49
N ASP A 859 66.12 15.62 -27.83
CA ASP A 859 65.56 14.43 -28.43
C ASP A 859 64.31 14.73 -29.27
N ILE A 860 63.45 15.66 -28.85
CA ILE A 860 62.32 16.15 -29.65
C ILE A 860 62.81 16.90 -30.90
N VAL A 861 63.88 17.70 -30.78
CA VAL A 861 64.50 18.41 -31.91
C VAL A 861 64.98 17.45 -32.98
N THR A 862 65.65 16.36 -32.58
CA THR A 862 66.09 15.33 -33.53
C THR A 862 64.90 14.65 -34.23
N LEU A 863 63.80 14.45 -33.51
CA LEU A 863 62.62 13.73 -33.99
C LEU A 863 61.81 14.57 -35.01
N LEU A 864 61.62 15.86 -34.72
CA LEU A 864 60.93 16.80 -35.61
C LEU A 864 61.79 17.18 -36.82
N SER A 865 63.11 17.33 -36.65
CA SER A 865 64.01 17.70 -37.75
C SER A 865 64.11 16.60 -38.81
N GLY A 866 64.05 15.32 -38.40
CA GLY A 866 64.05 14.18 -39.32
C GLY A 866 62.75 14.01 -40.10
N SER A 867 61.61 14.43 -39.54
CA SER A 867 60.28 14.31 -40.16
C SER A 867 59.86 15.55 -40.97
N LEU A 868 60.53 16.69 -40.81
CA LEU A 868 60.37 17.89 -41.64
C LEU A 868 61.19 17.85 -42.94
N GLN A 869 62.10 16.87 -43.09
CA GLN A 869 62.97 16.65 -44.26
C GLN A 869 62.46 15.55 -45.22
N SER A 870 61.54 14.71 -44.76
CA SER A 870 60.79 13.72 -45.56
C SER A 870 59.49 14.31 -46.06
#